data_AF-A0A1A7XAK7-F1
#
_entry.id   AF-A0A1A7XAK7-F1
#
_cell.length_a   1.000
_cell.length_b   1.000
_cell.length_c   1.000
_cell.angle_alpha   90.00
_cell.angle_beta   90.00
_cell.angle_gamma   90.00
#
_symmetry.space_group_name_H-M   'P 1'
#
loop_
_entity.id
_entity.type
_entity.pdbx_description
1 polymer ?
#
loop_
_entity_poly.entity_id
_entity_poly.type
_entity_poly.pdbx_seq_one_letter_code
_entity_poly.pdbx_strand_id
1 'polypeptide(L)'
;RMEMDKERMLETADMELQETKKEIQRQQKIIEELEDIITKARKEQSEGEFEKDRLRNQLVELKEQNEKLEGLMNFLEDEKTRLQDKVEKMMADDKELVLELETMRAKHGVCRRTHSPSRLDAFVKSLEEERDYYRQAAERYKRVPGWSPSGSPDRGRSPKSKKINGHVSEELLRIVKERDELKVALLEFEKHVEDIQNNVKTLCSERDHFKNLFEHAQDGMKLARLSADVLKQQEEKRQVEKKVDQMTSERDSLMERLKAAQTLALTDRQTDQRRILDLENTVKSLERERLDLQSQVCLLKESRDAAQEELKVRSSVLVHNTEEVTHQRAEANALRLLQEQMEQSLSDVQHRLSVKMNELHAAHEQIEKLEERSGELSQQSSKHKEEVAALQKSISALDREKDALQDDVDHKTEKLAALQEDVSQKEKTLGDVRLTVKNMETSLAQLQGALNSRERETSSLRRQLDTSQEELVSLRRDKEVIIRENRRLQDDLATMTRENQTVHAEMEEALHEKDELKMRVHAYISEVSRIEKLMATKEQENRDLLERFRMAHSEVKEREQKLQQAEGLNNSIRLELLSSDTERKQLKGSVRQQEREIQQHIEALQAYEAQVSSLVRGMSRLEEELHKVQEEKAALLSDLASVRELCVKLD
;
A
#
# COMPACT_ATOMS: atom_id res chain seq x y z
N ARG A 1 -88.73 -3.82 -32.26
CA ARG A 1 -87.63 -4.75 -32.63
C ARG A 1 -86.48 -3.90 -33.15
N MET A 2 -86.46 -3.49 -34.43
CA MET A 2 -85.35 -2.70 -34.99
C MET A 2 -84.89 -1.49 -34.15
N GLU A 3 -85.78 -0.81 -33.43
CA GLU A 3 -85.39 0.26 -32.50
C GLU A 3 -84.57 -0.25 -31.30
N MET A 4 -85.00 -1.30 -30.60
CA MET A 4 -84.22 -1.94 -29.53
C MET A 4 -82.91 -2.55 -30.06
N ASP A 5 -82.93 -3.08 -31.29
CA ASP A 5 -81.73 -3.64 -31.92
C ASP A 5 -80.73 -2.51 -32.27
N LYS A 6 -81.23 -1.33 -32.67
CA LYS A 6 -80.44 -0.10 -32.86
C LYS A 6 -79.93 0.46 -31.53
N GLU A 7 -80.73 0.49 -30.47
CA GLU A 7 -80.33 0.92 -29.13
C GLU A 7 -79.17 0.06 -28.61
N ARG A 8 -79.28 -1.26 -28.70
CA ARG A 8 -78.19 -2.20 -28.32
C ARG A 8 -76.91 -2.00 -29.13
N MET A 9 -77.02 -1.73 -30.42
CA MET A 9 -75.85 -1.41 -31.26
C MET A 9 -75.21 -0.07 -30.86
N LEU A 10 -76.00 0.91 -30.43
CA LEU A 10 -75.49 2.18 -29.89
C LEU A 10 -74.84 1.99 -28.51
N GLU A 11 -75.46 1.25 -27.60
CA GLU A 11 -74.87 0.89 -26.29
C GLU A 11 -73.52 0.16 -26.45
N THR A 12 -73.44 -0.76 -27.41
CA THR A 12 -72.21 -1.50 -27.73
C THR A 12 -71.13 -0.55 -28.29
N ALA A 13 -71.50 0.31 -29.24
CA ALA A 13 -70.57 1.29 -29.81
C ALA A 13 -70.11 2.34 -28.79
N ASP A 14 -70.97 2.82 -27.90
CA ASP A 14 -70.61 3.73 -26.82
C ASP A 14 -69.69 3.06 -25.78
N MET A 15 -69.86 1.76 -25.53
CA MET A 15 -68.95 0.97 -24.70
C MET A 15 -67.56 0.84 -25.35
N GLU A 16 -67.49 0.48 -26.64
CA GLU A 16 -66.24 0.42 -27.41
C GLU A 16 -65.55 1.80 -27.51
N LEU A 17 -66.32 2.88 -27.67
CA LEU A 17 -65.82 4.26 -27.63
C LEU A 17 -65.30 4.65 -26.24
N GLN A 18 -65.89 4.16 -25.15
CA GLN A 18 -65.35 4.35 -23.81
C GLN A 18 -64.07 3.53 -23.56
N GLU A 19 -63.95 2.31 -24.10
CA GLU A 19 -62.75 1.50 -23.95
C GLU A 19 -61.58 2.05 -24.77
N THR A 20 -61.81 2.40 -26.04
CA THR A 20 -60.81 3.07 -26.87
C THR A 20 -60.39 4.43 -26.28
N LYS A 21 -61.30 5.21 -25.70
CA LYS A 21 -60.97 6.45 -24.98
C LYS A 21 -60.12 6.20 -23.73
N LYS A 22 -60.42 5.16 -22.94
CA LYS A 22 -59.58 4.76 -21.79
C LYS A 22 -58.20 4.32 -22.24
N GLU A 23 -58.09 3.62 -23.37
CA GLU A 23 -56.81 3.17 -23.93
C GLU A 23 -55.97 4.34 -24.47
N ILE A 24 -56.58 5.28 -25.20
CA ILE A 24 -55.91 6.54 -25.59
C ILE A 24 -55.38 7.29 -24.36
N GLN A 25 -56.13 7.34 -23.25
CA GLN A 25 -55.69 7.95 -22.00
C GLN A 25 -54.53 7.20 -21.31
N ARG A 26 -54.38 5.88 -21.51
CA ARG A 26 -53.19 5.14 -21.05
C ARG A 26 -51.99 5.48 -21.93
N GLN A 27 -52.17 5.49 -23.25
CA GLN A 27 -51.12 5.79 -24.22
C GLN A 27 -50.61 7.23 -24.08
N GLN A 28 -51.49 8.20 -23.81
CA GLN A 28 -51.12 9.57 -23.50
C GLN A 28 -50.19 9.66 -22.28
N LYS A 29 -50.51 8.96 -21.17
CA LYS A 29 -49.63 8.92 -19.99
C LYS A 29 -48.28 8.27 -20.26
N ILE A 30 -48.26 7.20 -21.04
CA ILE A 30 -47.00 6.53 -21.44
C ILE A 30 -46.15 7.48 -22.31
N ILE A 31 -46.77 8.28 -23.18
CA ILE A 31 -46.07 9.33 -23.95
C ILE A 31 -45.52 10.42 -23.02
N GLU A 32 -46.34 10.94 -22.09
CA GLU A 32 -45.91 11.91 -21.07
C GLU A 32 -44.71 11.38 -20.27
N GLU A 33 -44.78 10.15 -19.75
CA GLU A 33 -43.68 9.49 -19.03
C GLU A 33 -42.40 9.32 -19.87
N LEU A 34 -42.53 9.01 -21.16
CA LEU A 34 -41.41 8.89 -22.10
C LEU A 34 -40.80 10.25 -22.47
N GLU A 35 -41.60 11.30 -22.62
CA GLU A 35 -41.10 12.67 -22.81
C GLU A 35 -40.36 13.17 -21.56
N ASP A 36 -40.85 12.82 -20.36
CA ASP A 36 -40.23 13.12 -19.08
C ASP A 36 -38.90 12.34 -18.87
N ILE A 37 -38.74 11.18 -19.50
CA ILE A 37 -37.46 10.43 -19.56
C ILE A 37 -36.51 11.06 -20.59
N ILE A 38 -37.01 11.40 -21.79
CA ILE A 38 -36.20 12.00 -22.87
C ILE A 38 -35.65 13.37 -22.47
N THR A 39 -36.42 14.19 -21.76
CA THR A 39 -35.97 15.50 -21.25
C THR A 39 -34.89 15.36 -20.17
N LYS A 40 -35.00 14.39 -19.26
CA LYS A 40 -33.94 14.08 -18.27
C LYS A 40 -32.66 13.60 -18.95
N ALA A 41 -32.76 12.62 -19.85
CA ALA A 41 -31.61 12.11 -20.60
C ALA A 41 -30.89 13.20 -21.43
N ARG A 42 -31.65 14.14 -22.04
CA ARG A 42 -31.07 15.31 -22.73
C ARG A 42 -30.36 16.27 -21.79
N LYS A 43 -30.90 16.50 -20.59
CA LYS A 43 -30.26 17.32 -19.56
C LYS A 43 -28.95 16.69 -19.09
N GLU A 44 -28.98 15.41 -18.74
CA GLU A 44 -27.80 14.61 -18.35
C GLU A 44 -26.73 14.61 -19.44
N GLN A 45 -27.12 14.47 -20.72
CA GLN A 45 -26.20 14.61 -21.85
C GLN A 45 -25.55 16.00 -21.89
N SER A 46 -26.34 17.08 -21.75
CA SER A 46 -25.80 18.45 -21.80
C SER A 46 -24.87 18.77 -20.62
N GLU A 47 -25.14 18.20 -19.44
CA GLU A 47 -24.28 18.32 -18.26
C GLU A 47 -22.97 17.54 -18.46
N GLY A 48 -23.03 16.32 -19.01
CA GLY A 48 -21.84 15.54 -19.37
C GLY A 48 -21.01 16.14 -20.50
N GLU A 49 -21.63 16.81 -21.48
CA GLU A 49 -20.92 17.57 -22.52
C GLU A 49 -20.20 18.79 -21.94
N PHE A 50 -20.83 19.54 -21.02
CA PHE A 50 -20.19 20.65 -20.32
C PHE A 50 -19.01 20.19 -19.43
N GLU A 51 -19.16 19.10 -18.68
CA GLU A 51 -18.06 18.55 -17.88
C GLU A 51 -16.89 18.06 -18.74
N LYS A 52 -17.18 17.43 -19.88
CA LYS A 52 -16.20 16.99 -20.87
C LYS A 52 -15.40 18.15 -21.45
N ASP A 53 -16.04 19.28 -21.75
CA ASP A 53 -15.34 20.48 -22.23
C ASP A 53 -14.57 21.21 -21.12
N ARG A 54 -15.07 21.23 -19.87
CA ARG A 54 -14.30 21.67 -18.69
C ARG A 54 -13.00 20.87 -18.53
N LEU A 55 -13.09 19.54 -18.56
CA LEU A 55 -11.94 18.63 -18.45
C LEU A 55 -10.98 18.76 -19.64
N ARG A 56 -11.50 18.97 -20.85
CA ARG A 56 -10.70 19.25 -22.06
C ARG A 56 -9.88 20.53 -21.92
N ASN A 57 -10.46 21.61 -21.39
CA ASN A 57 -9.76 22.88 -21.19
C ASN A 57 -8.66 22.74 -20.12
N GLN A 58 -8.98 22.10 -18.99
CA GLN A 58 -7.98 21.80 -17.94
C GLN A 58 -6.82 20.94 -18.48
N LEU A 59 -7.08 20.00 -19.40
CA LEU A 59 -6.04 19.21 -20.05
C LEU A 59 -5.14 20.04 -20.99
N VAL A 60 -5.63 21.13 -21.58
CA VAL A 60 -4.83 22.07 -22.37
C VAL A 60 -3.97 22.94 -21.45
N GLU A 61 -4.55 23.49 -20.38
CA GLU A 61 -3.83 24.28 -19.37
C GLU A 61 -2.67 23.49 -18.74
N LEU A 62 -2.90 22.22 -18.39
CA LEU A 62 -1.87 21.33 -17.86
C LEU A 62 -0.78 20.98 -18.89
N LYS A 63 -1.11 20.91 -20.18
CA LYS A 63 -0.10 20.73 -21.24
C LYS A 63 0.79 21.97 -21.38
N GLU A 64 0.20 23.15 -21.44
CA GLU A 64 0.98 24.39 -21.48
C GLU A 64 1.86 24.56 -20.24
N GLN A 65 1.41 24.12 -19.06
CA GLN A 65 2.23 24.11 -17.84
C GLN A 65 3.40 23.13 -17.95
N ASN A 66 3.17 21.92 -18.47
CA ASN A 66 4.23 20.95 -18.71
C ASN A 66 5.26 21.44 -19.74
N GLU A 67 4.83 22.04 -20.86
CA GLU A 67 5.73 22.64 -21.86
C GLU A 67 6.59 23.76 -21.26
N LYS A 68 6.03 24.58 -20.36
CA LYS A 68 6.77 25.61 -19.61
C LYS A 68 7.76 25.01 -18.61
N LEU A 69 7.42 23.90 -17.95
CA LEU A 69 8.31 23.17 -17.04
C LEU A 69 9.43 22.44 -17.79
N GLU A 70 9.16 21.87 -18.96
CA GLU A 70 10.16 21.24 -19.84
C GLU A 70 11.16 22.28 -20.36
N GLY A 71 10.69 23.46 -20.77
CA GLY A 71 11.56 24.59 -21.11
C GLY A 71 12.47 25.05 -19.96
N LEU A 72 11.94 25.10 -18.73
CA LEU A 72 12.74 25.41 -17.53
C LEU A 72 13.73 24.29 -17.16
N MET A 73 13.35 23.03 -17.33
CA MET A 73 14.22 21.87 -17.11
C MET A 73 15.42 21.91 -18.06
N ASN A 74 15.17 22.11 -19.36
CA ASN A 74 16.21 22.21 -20.38
C ASN A 74 17.19 23.38 -20.08
N PHE A 75 16.67 24.55 -19.68
CA PHE A 75 17.51 25.68 -19.24
C PHE A 75 18.39 25.34 -18.03
N LEU A 76 17.87 24.59 -17.05
CA LEU A 76 18.63 24.15 -15.89
C LEU A 76 19.67 23.07 -16.22
N GLU A 77 19.43 22.23 -17.23
CA GLU A 77 20.43 21.28 -17.74
C GLU A 77 21.55 21.99 -18.53
N ASP A 78 21.23 23.00 -19.33
CA ASP A 78 22.20 23.89 -19.98
C ASP A 78 23.05 24.68 -18.97
N GLU A 79 22.44 25.21 -17.90
CA GLU A 79 23.21 25.88 -16.84
C GLU A 79 24.06 24.90 -16.03
N LYS A 80 23.53 23.72 -15.70
CA LYS A 80 24.27 22.65 -15.00
C LYS A 80 25.49 22.19 -15.78
N THR A 81 25.36 21.93 -17.08
CA THR A 81 26.49 21.53 -17.94
C THR A 81 27.54 22.64 -18.02
N ARG A 82 27.12 23.90 -18.27
CA ARG A 82 28.03 25.06 -18.27
C ARG A 82 28.75 25.27 -16.93
N LEU A 83 28.10 24.99 -15.80
CA LEU A 83 28.73 25.03 -14.47
C LEU A 83 29.69 23.85 -14.26
N GLN A 84 29.35 22.65 -14.74
CA GLN A 84 30.21 21.48 -14.67
C GLN A 84 31.49 21.68 -15.51
N ASP A 85 31.39 22.15 -16.76
CA ASP A 85 32.54 22.52 -17.60
C ASP A 85 33.49 23.50 -16.88
N LYS A 86 32.92 24.47 -16.16
CA LYS A 86 33.69 25.46 -15.38
C LYS A 86 34.40 24.83 -14.19
N VAL A 87 33.77 23.86 -13.50
CA VAL A 87 34.39 23.11 -12.41
C VAL A 87 35.48 22.17 -12.93
N GLU A 88 35.24 21.46 -14.02
CA GLU A 88 36.23 20.59 -14.66
C GLU A 88 37.44 21.38 -15.16
N LYS A 89 37.22 22.59 -15.69
CA LYS A 89 38.32 23.52 -16.00
C LYS A 89 39.09 23.96 -14.76
N MET A 90 38.42 24.44 -13.70
CA MET A 90 39.14 24.84 -12.47
C MET A 90 39.92 23.66 -11.87
N MET A 91 39.41 22.43 -11.95
CA MET A 91 40.13 21.22 -11.55
C MET A 91 41.27 20.82 -12.51
N ALA A 92 41.34 21.36 -13.72
CA ALA A 92 42.50 21.22 -14.60
C ALA A 92 43.56 22.27 -14.26
N ASP A 93 43.14 23.54 -14.11
CA ASP A 93 43.98 24.66 -13.71
C ASP A 93 44.64 24.38 -12.32
N ASP A 94 43.89 23.87 -11.35
CA ASP A 94 44.40 23.43 -10.02
C ASP A 94 45.41 22.27 -10.12
N LYS A 95 45.21 21.32 -11.05
CA LYS A 95 46.17 20.21 -11.24
C LYS A 95 47.48 20.72 -11.84
N GLU A 96 47.43 21.66 -12.77
CA GLU A 96 48.62 22.30 -13.33
C GLU A 96 49.38 23.09 -12.24
N LEU A 97 48.67 23.86 -11.42
CA LEU A 97 49.24 24.55 -10.25
C LEU A 97 49.85 23.60 -9.22
N VAL A 98 49.20 22.47 -8.90
CA VAL A 98 49.75 21.44 -8.00
C VAL A 98 51.01 20.81 -8.60
N LEU A 99 51.01 20.48 -9.89
CA LEU A 99 52.19 19.94 -10.58
C LEU A 99 53.33 20.97 -10.62
N GLU A 100 53.05 22.25 -10.86
CA GLU A 100 54.05 23.31 -10.80
C GLU A 100 54.65 23.41 -9.39
N LEU A 101 53.81 23.48 -8.36
CA LEU A 101 54.22 23.49 -6.95
C LEU A 101 55.04 22.23 -6.57
N GLU A 102 54.71 21.06 -7.10
CA GLU A 102 55.49 19.84 -6.89
C GLU A 102 56.83 19.87 -7.63
N THR A 103 56.92 20.37 -8.87
CA THR A 103 58.22 20.55 -9.53
C THR A 103 59.06 21.63 -8.84
N MET A 104 58.45 22.69 -8.31
CA MET A 104 59.15 23.72 -7.54
C MET A 104 59.62 23.19 -6.19
N ARG A 105 58.83 22.34 -5.52
CA ARG A 105 59.25 21.58 -4.33
C ARG A 105 60.39 20.61 -4.65
N ALA A 106 60.38 19.95 -5.81
CA ALA A 106 61.46 19.05 -6.23
C ALA A 106 62.75 19.79 -6.62
N LYS A 107 62.65 20.98 -7.22
CA LYS A 107 63.79 21.82 -7.64
C LYS A 107 64.42 22.61 -6.50
N HIS A 108 63.63 23.05 -5.50
CA HIS A 108 64.06 24.01 -4.48
C HIS A 108 63.75 23.61 -3.02
N GLY A 109 62.99 22.53 -2.79
CA GLY A 109 62.50 22.14 -1.46
C GLY A 109 63.35 21.08 -0.76
N VAL A 110 63.96 21.45 0.37
CA VAL A 110 64.73 20.51 1.22
C VAL A 110 63.77 19.64 2.06
N CYS A 111 63.34 18.51 1.52
CA CYS A 111 62.51 17.54 2.24
C CYS A 111 63.25 16.21 2.53
N ARG A 112 63.99 16.15 3.65
CA ARG A 112 64.33 14.86 4.26
C ARG A 112 63.06 14.22 4.84
N ARG A 113 62.85 12.93 4.58
CA ARG A 113 61.80 12.13 5.26
C ARG A 113 62.21 11.82 6.70
N THR A 114 61.53 12.41 7.69
CA THR A 114 61.50 11.91 9.08
C THR A 114 60.18 12.24 9.75
N HIS A 115 59.51 11.25 10.33
CA HIS A 115 58.39 11.44 11.25
C HIS A 115 58.87 12.17 12.51
N SER A 116 58.17 13.22 12.92
CA SER A 116 58.25 13.83 14.25
C SER A 116 57.00 14.69 14.48
N PRO A 117 56.21 14.46 15.54
CA PRO A 117 55.13 15.37 15.90
C PRO A 117 55.72 16.76 16.17
N SER A 118 55.11 17.81 15.62
CA SER A 118 55.59 19.17 15.87
C SER A 118 55.24 19.63 17.29
N ARG A 119 55.91 20.68 17.80
CA ARG A 119 55.49 21.31 19.07
C ARG A 119 54.05 21.86 19.01
N LEU A 120 53.54 22.14 17.81
CA LEU A 120 52.15 22.56 17.58
C LEU A 120 51.18 21.39 17.82
N ASP A 121 51.56 20.18 17.41
CA ASP A 121 50.78 18.94 17.52
C ASP A 121 50.55 18.57 19.00
N ALA A 122 51.60 18.70 19.82
CA ALA A 122 51.53 18.53 21.26
C ALA A 122 50.69 19.63 21.96
N PHE A 123 50.81 20.88 21.48
CA PHE A 123 50.07 22.03 22.02
C PHE A 123 48.56 21.94 21.72
N VAL A 124 48.19 21.52 20.50
CA VAL A 124 46.80 21.23 20.13
C VAL A 124 46.22 20.17 21.07
N LYS A 125 46.92 19.05 21.29
CA LYS A 125 46.45 18.02 22.25
C LYS A 125 46.21 18.56 23.66
N SER A 126 47.11 19.38 24.21
CA SER A 126 46.87 19.97 25.54
C SER A 126 45.63 20.88 25.58
N LEU A 127 45.35 21.62 24.51
CA LEU A 127 44.13 22.44 24.41
C LEU A 127 42.85 21.58 24.23
N GLU A 128 42.95 20.44 23.56
CA GLU A 128 41.84 19.47 23.46
C GLU A 128 41.54 18.81 24.81
N GLU A 129 42.57 18.47 25.58
CA GLU A 129 42.46 17.90 26.92
C GLU A 129 41.86 18.91 27.93
N GLU A 130 42.28 20.18 27.91
CA GLU A 130 41.66 21.25 28.71
C GLU A 130 40.20 21.50 28.32
N ARG A 131 39.91 21.63 27.00
CA ARG A 131 38.55 21.77 26.45
C ARG A 131 37.61 20.67 26.96
N ASP A 132 38.08 19.43 26.96
CA ASP A 132 37.27 18.27 27.32
C ASP A 132 37.14 18.11 28.85
N TYR A 133 38.14 18.55 29.62
CA TYR A 133 38.03 18.74 31.08
C TYR A 133 36.95 19.77 31.45
N TYR A 134 36.97 20.96 30.84
CA TYR A 134 35.97 22.00 31.11
C TYR A 134 34.57 21.60 30.64
N ARG A 135 34.42 20.85 29.54
CA ARG A 135 33.13 20.28 29.11
C ARG A 135 32.58 19.33 30.19
N GLN A 136 33.40 18.42 30.71
CA GLN A 136 33.00 17.50 31.79
C GLN A 136 32.69 18.22 33.11
N ALA A 137 33.39 19.32 33.43
CA ALA A 137 33.08 20.13 34.59
C ALA A 137 31.70 20.81 34.44
N ALA A 138 31.42 21.42 33.29
CA ALA A 138 30.16 22.09 33.00
C ALA A 138 28.94 21.12 33.05
N GLU A 139 29.10 19.88 32.59
CA GLU A 139 28.03 18.87 32.70
C GLU A 139 27.73 18.46 34.15
N ARG A 140 28.74 18.38 35.03
CA ARG A 140 28.54 18.05 36.46
C ARG A 140 27.68 19.10 37.16
N TYR A 141 27.88 20.39 36.84
CA TYR A 141 27.05 21.47 37.39
C TYR A 141 25.62 21.53 36.82
N LYS A 142 25.34 20.90 35.67
CA LYS A 142 23.98 20.82 35.09
C LYS A 142 23.11 19.70 35.67
N ARG A 143 23.61 18.87 36.59
CA ARG A 143 22.86 17.71 37.17
C ARG A 143 22.51 17.86 38.66
N VAL A 144 22.17 19.08 39.12
CA VAL A 144 21.63 19.32 40.46
C VAL A 144 20.36 20.19 40.37
N PRO A 145 19.15 19.64 40.62
CA PRO A 145 17.92 20.43 40.57
C PRO A 145 17.68 21.23 41.86
N GLY A 146 17.65 22.56 41.72
CA GLY A 146 16.85 23.46 42.57
C GLY A 146 17.34 23.74 44.00
N TRP A 147 17.85 24.97 44.23
CA TRP A 147 17.56 25.69 45.48
C TRP A 147 17.58 27.20 45.26
N SER A 148 16.51 27.88 45.66
CA SER A 148 16.43 29.34 45.79
C SER A 148 16.35 29.73 47.27
N PRO A 149 17.15 30.69 47.74
CA PRO A 149 16.88 31.38 49.00
C PRO A 149 16.85 32.91 48.86
N SER A 150 15.81 33.54 49.43
CA SER A 150 15.70 35.00 49.59
C SER A 150 15.84 35.39 51.06
N GLY A 151 16.62 36.44 51.35
CA GLY A 151 16.36 37.35 52.49
C GLY A 151 17.32 37.39 53.69
N SER A 152 18.04 38.51 53.82
CA SER A 152 18.26 39.27 55.08
C SER A 152 19.12 38.60 56.19
N PRO A 153 19.44 39.25 57.37
CA PRO A 153 19.12 40.62 57.84
C PRO A 153 20.26 41.43 58.55
N ASP A 154 20.11 42.77 58.52
CA ASP A 154 20.23 43.79 59.61
C ASP A 154 21.41 43.86 60.64
N ARG A 155 21.55 45.06 61.26
CA ARG A 155 22.47 45.60 62.29
C ARG A 155 23.76 46.29 61.78
N GLY A 156 24.19 47.44 62.31
CA GLY A 156 23.50 48.37 63.23
C GLY A 156 24.42 49.35 64.02
N ARG A 157 23.90 50.57 64.28
CA ARG A 157 24.38 51.64 65.21
C ARG A 157 25.62 52.50 64.86
N SER A 158 25.39 53.82 64.95
CA SER A 158 26.32 54.97 65.06
C SER A 158 26.93 55.08 66.49
N PRO A 159 27.81 56.06 66.89
CA PRO A 159 27.59 57.52 66.75
C PRO A 159 28.78 58.54 66.76
N LYS A 160 28.43 59.82 66.49
CA LYS A 160 29.00 61.12 66.99
C LYS A 160 29.76 62.06 66.02
N SER A 161 29.19 63.28 65.93
CA SER A 161 29.84 64.59 65.65
C SER A 161 30.26 64.86 64.18
N LYS A 162 30.13 66.06 63.62
CA LYS A 162 29.62 67.37 64.13
C LYS A 162 28.51 67.95 63.21
N LYS A 163 27.98 69.13 63.60
CA LYS A 163 27.09 70.04 62.85
C LYS A 163 27.69 70.42 61.46
N ILE A 164 27.03 71.08 60.50
CA ILE A 164 26.03 72.17 60.57
C ILE A 164 25.11 72.16 59.34
N ASN A 165 23.79 72.37 59.54
CA ASN A 165 23.01 73.28 58.70
C ASN A 165 21.80 73.84 59.49
N GLY A 166 21.37 75.07 59.22
CA GLY A 166 20.13 75.65 59.75
C GLY A 166 20.17 76.40 61.10
N HIS A 167 20.89 77.52 61.19
CA HIS A 167 20.50 78.65 62.05
C HIS A 167 21.17 79.96 61.59
N VAL A 168 20.41 81.07 61.61
CA VAL A 168 20.78 82.50 61.43
C VAL A 168 21.80 82.89 60.32
N SER A 169 21.53 83.79 59.37
CA SER A 169 20.69 85.01 59.36
C SER A 169 21.16 86.17 60.25
N GLU A 170 22.30 86.06 60.94
CA GLU A 170 22.87 87.13 61.80
C GLU A 170 24.35 87.44 61.52
N GLU A 171 25.11 86.52 60.91
CA GLU A 171 26.48 86.80 60.46
C GLU A 171 26.46 87.74 59.23
N LEU A 172 25.61 87.42 58.24
CA LEU A 172 25.41 88.26 57.05
C LEU A 172 24.81 89.63 57.39
N LEU A 173 24.06 89.73 58.50
CA LEU A 173 23.45 90.97 58.97
C LEU A 173 24.45 91.88 59.70
N ARG A 174 25.48 91.31 60.36
CA ARG A 174 26.58 92.07 60.97
C ARG A 174 27.50 92.70 59.92
N ILE A 175 27.95 91.93 58.93
CA ILE A 175 28.79 92.42 57.83
C ILE A 175 28.07 93.53 57.02
N VAL A 176 26.74 93.45 56.88
CA VAL A 176 25.93 94.52 56.26
C VAL A 176 25.88 95.80 57.11
N LYS A 177 25.79 95.68 58.45
CA LYS A 177 25.84 96.83 59.37
C LYS A 177 27.21 97.48 59.41
N GLU A 178 28.27 96.71 59.62
CA GLU A 178 29.66 97.20 59.68
C GLU A 178 30.03 97.99 58.40
N ARG A 179 29.57 97.53 57.23
CA ARG A 179 29.71 98.25 55.95
C ARG A 179 29.00 99.61 55.93
N ASP A 180 27.79 99.71 56.48
CA ASP A 180 27.00 100.93 56.40
C ASP A 180 27.32 101.91 57.55
N GLU A 181 27.79 101.41 58.69
CA GLU A 181 28.43 102.21 59.76
C GLU A 181 29.72 102.86 59.26
N LEU A 182 30.56 102.14 58.49
CA LEU A 182 31.74 102.71 57.82
C LEU A 182 31.40 103.75 56.74
N LYS A 183 30.20 103.74 56.16
CA LYS A 183 29.75 104.83 55.25
C LYS A 183 29.33 106.09 55.99
N VAL A 184 28.76 105.97 57.19
CA VAL A 184 28.42 107.13 58.03
C VAL A 184 29.68 107.83 58.50
N ALA A 185 30.69 107.09 58.96
CA ALA A 185 31.98 107.65 59.36
C ALA A 185 32.69 108.45 58.24
N LEU A 186 32.55 108.01 56.98
CA LEU A 186 33.09 108.77 55.82
C LEU A 186 32.38 110.11 55.60
N LEU A 187 31.05 110.17 55.72
CA LEU A 187 30.28 111.42 55.64
C LEU A 187 30.61 112.39 56.79
N GLU A 188 30.97 111.87 57.97
CA GLU A 188 31.42 112.69 59.10
C GLU A 188 32.81 113.30 58.85
N PHE A 189 33.73 112.57 58.20
CA PHE A 189 35.03 113.12 57.77
C PHE A 189 34.90 114.19 56.68
N GLU A 190 34.02 114.01 55.69
CA GLU A 190 33.77 115.02 54.65
C GLU A 190 33.28 116.34 55.26
N LYS A 191 32.38 116.26 56.24
CA LYS A 191 31.90 117.43 57.00
C LYS A 191 33.01 118.09 57.83
N HIS A 192 33.93 117.32 58.41
CA HIS A 192 35.02 117.85 59.22
C HIS A 192 36.05 118.67 58.40
N VAL A 193 36.15 118.41 57.08
CA VAL A 193 36.96 119.20 56.14
C VAL A 193 36.32 120.55 55.82
N GLU A 194 34.99 120.64 55.77
CA GLU A 194 34.25 121.88 55.52
C GLU A 194 34.48 122.93 56.63
N ASP A 195 34.52 122.49 57.90
CA ASP A 195 34.83 123.37 59.05
C ASP A 195 36.29 123.88 59.03
N ILE A 196 37.24 123.10 58.52
CA ILE A 196 38.64 123.53 58.39
C ILE A 196 38.77 124.64 57.33
N GLN A 197 38.01 124.56 56.23
CA GLN A 197 38.02 125.63 55.21
C GLN A 197 37.45 126.96 55.71
N ASN A 198 36.54 126.94 56.69
CA ASN A 198 36.00 128.17 57.28
C ASN A 198 37.02 128.88 58.19
N ASN A 199 37.82 128.15 58.96
CA ASN A 199 38.83 128.75 59.84
C ASN A 199 39.97 129.48 59.10
N VAL A 200 40.30 129.08 57.88
CA VAL A 200 41.32 129.74 57.04
C VAL A 200 40.89 131.16 56.62
N LYS A 201 39.59 131.44 56.52
CA LYS A 201 39.09 132.81 56.23
C LYS A 201 39.39 133.78 57.38
N THR A 202 39.33 133.32 58.62
CA THR A 202 39.46 134.18 59.82
C THR A 202 40.88 134.71 59.98
N LEU A 203 41.89 133.85 59.81
CA LEU A 203 43.32 134.21 59.90
C LEU A 203 43.78 135.14 58.76
N CYS A 204 43.04 135.23 57.64
CA CYS A 204 43.35 136.21 56.59
C CYS A 204 43.11 137.66 57.04
N SER A 205 42.31 137.89 58.08
CA SER A 205 41.93 139.23 58.57
C SER A 205 43.03 139.88 59.43
N GLU A 206 43.81 139.08 60.17
CA GLU A 206 44.69 139.59 61.23
C GLU A 206 46.01 140.17 60.68
N ARG A 207 46.48 139.64 59.54
CA ARG A 207 47.67 140.12 58.81
C ARG A 207 47.59 141.62 58.49
N ASP A 208 46.41 142.12 58.16
CA ASP A 208 46.23 143.49 57.67
C ASP A 208 46.17 144.53 58.79
N HIS A 209 46.12 144.10 60.07
CA HIS A 209 46.15 144.99 61.23
C HIS A 209 47.52 145.65 61.47
N PHE A 210 48.62 144.95 61.15
CA PHE A 210 49.99 145.46 61.37
C PHE A 210 50.43 146.56 60.39
N LYS A 211 49.60 146.94 59.41
CA LYS A 211 50.03 147.76 58.27
C LYS A 211 49.92 149.29 58.47
N ASN A 212 49.30 149.77 59.55
CA ASN A 212 48.82 151.16 59.65
C ASN A 212 49.52 152.07 60.69
N LEU A 213 50.47 151.59 61.51
CA LEU A 213 51.02 152.37 62.64
C LEU A 213 52.55 152.28 62.81
N PHE A 214 53.32 152.39 61.70
CA PHE A 214 54.78 152.57 61.78
C PHE A 214 55.34 153.64 60.80
N GLU A 215 54.74 154.83 60.79
CA GLU A 215 55.36 156.03 60.22
C GLU A 215 55.20 157.23 61.20
N HIS A 216 56.32 157.94 61.54
CA HIS A 216 56.47 159.32 62.15
C HIS A 216 57.37 159.53 63.46
N ALA A 217 58.75 159.55 63.37
CA ALA A 217 59.86 160.45 63.95
C ALA A 217 60.32 160.80 65.48
N GLN A 218 61.65 160.60 65.86
CA GLN A 218 62.89 161.37 66.50
C GLN A 218 63.09 162.39 67.81
N ASP A 219 64.19 162.30 68.73
CA ASP A 219 65.11 162.98 69.91
C ASP A 219 65.03 164.34 70.89
N GLY A 220 65.82 164.87 71.98
CA GLY A 220 66.91 164.63 73.12
C GLY A 220 67.76 165.82 74.00
N MET A 221 68.40 165.71 75.29
CA MET A 221 69.64 166.44 76.07
C MET A 221 69.81 167.09 77.63
N LYS A 222 70.97 167.72 78.23
CA LYS A 222 71.48 167.89 79.79
C LYS A 222 72.65 168.97 80.39
N LEU A 223 72.92 169.39 81.76
CA LEU A 223 74.24 169.88 82.64
C LEU A 223 74.38 171.03 83.89
N ALA A 224 75.50 171.27 84.81
CA ALA A 224 75.76 172.30 86.05
C ALA A 224 77.21 172.62 86.91
N ARG A 225 77.50 173.62 87.95
CA ARG A 225 78.79 173.95 88.91
C ARG A 225 78.97 175.10 90.17
N LEU A 226 80.12 175.40 91.01
CA LEU A 226 80.38 176.26 92.38
C LEU A 226 81.83 176.99 92.94
N SER A 227 82.10 177.75 94.16
CA SER A 227 83.44 178.51 94.77
C SER A 227 83.69 179.18 96.34
N ALA A 228 84.88 179.80 96.91
CA ALA A 228 85.26 180.48 98.36
C ALA A 228 86.67 181.35 98.82
N ASP A 229 87.00 182.04 100.07
CA ASP A 229 88.27 182.94 100.61
C ASP A 229 88.63 183.51 102.20
N VAL A 230 89.83 184.17 102.74
CA VAL A 230 90.29 184.81 104.19
C VAL A 230 91.71 185.69 104.63
N LEU A 231 92.04 186.41 105.87
CA LEU A 231 93.35 187.30 106.34
C LEU A 231 93.77 187.99 107.87
N LYS A 232 95.04 188.59 108.28
CA LYS A 232 95.66 189.69 109.38
C LYS A 232 96.86 189.49 110.58
N GLN A 233 97.67 190.29 111.51
CA GLN A 233 98.21 191.70 112.14
C GLN A 233 99.57 191.86 113.19
N GLN A 234 100.01 192.99 114.01
CA GLN A 234 101.39 193.40 114.83
C GLN A 234 101.47 194.47 116.16
N GLU A 235 102.44 195.16 117.02
CA GLU A 235 103.97 195.54 117.50
C GLU A 235 104.39 196.51 118.87
N GLU A 236 105.66 196.72 119.58
CA GLU A 236 106.18 197.79 120.75
C GLU A 236 107.71 197.92 121.53
N LYS A 237 108.30 199.00 122.34
CA LYS A 237 109.71 199.15 123.19
C LYS A 237 110.42 200.46 124.08
N ARG A 238 111.15 200.47 125.35
CA ARG A 238 112.52 201.21 125.94
C ARG A 238 112.94 201.73 127.47
N GLN A 239 113.96 201.17 128.21
CA GLN A 239 115.12 201.82 129.04
C GLN A 239 116.21 200.83 129.58
N VAL A 240 115.95 199.52 129.59
CA VAL A 240 116.79 198.44 130.20
C VAL A 240 118.00 197.99 129.32
N GLU A 241 118.43 198.82 128.38
CA GLU A 241 119.07 198.35 127.12
C GLU A 241 120.45 197.66 127.23
N LYS A 242 121.46 198.23 127.90
CA LYS A 242 122.88 197.87 127.63
C LYS A 242 123.40 196.49 128.10
N LYS A 243 122.60 195.66 128.76
CA LYS A 243 122.96 194.24 129.00
C LYS A 243 122.62 193.31 127.84
N VAL A 244 121.90 193.80 126.81
CA VAL A 244 121.44 192.99 125.67
C VAL A 244 122.58 192.52 124.76
N ASP A 245 123.57 193.38 124.49
CA ASP A 245 124.41 193.20 123.29
C ASP A 245 125.40 192.03 123.37
N GLN A 246 125.78 191.54 124.57
CA GLN A 246 126.57 190.30 124.68
C GLN A 246 125.77 189.03 124.36
N MET A 247 124.43 189.08 124.31
CA MET A 247 123.63 187.97 123.78
C MET A 247 123.63 187.90 122.24
N THR A 248 124.20 188.90 121.53
CA THR A 248 124.32 188.84 120.06
C THR A 248 125.27 187.74 119.59
N SER A 249 126.37 187.50 120.32
CA SER A 249 127.28 186.38 120.04
C SER A 249 126.64 185.01 120.22
N GLU A 250 125.61 184.89 121.07
CA GLU A 250 124.87 183.63 121.25
C GLU A 250 123.80 183.46 120.16
N ARG A 251 123.05 184.54 119.85
CA ARG A 251 122.04 184.60 118.76
C ARG A 251 122.61 184.12 117.42
N ASP A 252 123.76 184.63 117.02
CA ASP A 252 124.27 184.41 115.66
C ASP A 252 124.78 182.97 115.46
N SER A 253 125.21 182.30 116.54
CA SER A 253 125.58 180.87 116.54
C SER A 253 124.39 179.90 116.34
N LEU A 254 123.16 180.38 116.55
CA LEU A 254 121.93 179.61 116.42
C LEU A 254 121.25 179.81 115.05
N MET A 255 121.39 180.99 114.44
CA MET A 255 120.77 181.29 113.14
C MET A 255 121.38 180.47 111.99
N GLU A 256 122.71 180.27 112.00
CA GLU A 256 123.42 179.35 111.10
C GLU A 256 122.85 177.92 111.16
N ARG A 257 122.64 177.42 112.39
CA ARG A 257 122.20 176.04 112.64
C ARG A 257 120.77 175.76 112.14
N LEU A 258 119.91 176.80 112.12
CA LEU A 258 118.55 176.71 111.60
C LEU A 258 118.52 176.64 110.06
N LYS A 259 119.37 177.41 109.37
CA LYS A 259 119.44 177.40 107.89
C LYS A 259 119.83 176.02 107.35
N ALA A 260 120.87 175.40 107.92
CA ALA A 260 121.35 174.08 107.50
C ALA A 260 120.26 172.98 107.62
N ALA A 261 119.42 173.06 108.66
CA ALA A 261 118.32 172.13 108.85
C ALA A 261 117.20 172.29 107.80
N GLN A 262 116.88 173.53 107.41
CA GLN A 262 115.84 173.81 106.41
C GLN A 262 116.23 173.37 104.99
N THR A 263 117.51 173.43 104.62
CA THR A 263 117.97 173.00 103.29
C THR A 263 117.90 171.48 103.08
N LEU A 264 118.23 170.68 104.10
CA LEU A 264 118.18 169.21 104.03
C LEU A 264 116.74 168.67 103.97
N ALA A 265 115.83 169.23 104.78
CA ALA A 265 114.43 168.79 104.81
C ALA A 265 113.69 168.99 103.46
N LEU A 266 114.19 169.88 102.60
CA LEU A 266 113.62 170.13 101.27
C LEU A 266 114.12 169.14 100.21
N THR A 267 115.36 168.63 100.30
CA THR A 267 115.87 167.64 99.34
C THR A 267 115.20 166.28 99.54
N ASP A 268 115.06 165.84 100.79
CA ASP A 268 114.49 164.52 101.11
C ASP A 268 113.00 164.44 100.69
N ARG A 269 112.25 165.52 100.93
CA ARG A 269 110.86 165.68 100.49
C ARG A 269 110.71 165.57 98.95
N GLN A 270 111.68 166.05 98.17
CA GLN A 270 111.64 165.93 96.71
C GLN A 270 111.95 164.50 96.24
N THR A 271 112.82 163.76 96.94
CA THR A 271 113.09 162.35 96.61
C THR A 271 111.89 161.45 96.89
N ASP A 272 111.19 161.66 98.01
CA ASP A 272 109.98 160.89 98.34
C ASP A 272 108.84 161.16 97.35
N GLN A 273 108.64 162.41 96.91
CA GLN A 273 107.61 162.75 95.94
C GLN A 273 107.82 162.07 94.57
N ARG A 274 109.06 161.83 94.13
CA ARG A 274 109.32 161.00 92.93
C ARG A 274 108.95 159.54 93.18
N ARG A 275 109.40 158.96 94.29
CA ARG A 275 109.19 157.55 94.63
C ARG A 275 107.71 157.18 94.76
N ILE A 276 106.89 158.09 95.28
CA ILE A 276 105.43 157.94 95.34
C ILE A 276 104.83 157.89 93.92
N LEU A 277 105.25 158.80 93.04
CA LEU A 277 104.73 158.92 91.68
C LEU A 277 105.12 157.71 90.80
N ASP A 278 106.33 157.16 90.99
CA ASP A 278 106.75 155.90 90.35
C ASP A 278 105.91 154.70 90.84
N LEU A 279 105.63 154.60 92.14
CA LEU A 279 104.77 153.55 92.71
C LEU A 279 103.32 153.66 92.22
N GLU A 280 102.77 154.86 92.11
CA GLU A 280 101.45 155.06 91.49
C GLU A 280 101.39 154.55 90.05
N ASN A 281 102.47 154.71 89.28
CA ASN A 281 102.53 154.24 87.90
C ASN A 281 102.62 152.71 87.81
N THR A 282 103.32 152.04 88.72
CA THR A 282 103.36 150.57 88.75
C THR A 282 102.02 149.97 89.16
N VAL A 283 101.32 150.55 90.15
CA VAL A 283 99.96 150.13 90.52
C VAL A 283 99.01 150.26 89.33
N LYS A 284 99.02 151.41 88.64
CA LYS A 284 98.21 151.63 87.42
C LYS A 284 98.58 150.68 86.26
N SER A 285 99.75 150.05 86.25
CA SER A 285 100.10 148.97 85.30
C SER A 285 99.42 147.66 85.69
N LEU A 286 99.65 147.21 86.93
CA LEU A 286 99.13 145.95 87.45
C LEU A 286 97.59 145.92 87.48
N GLU A 287 96.93 147.06 87.66
CA GLU A 287 95.47 147.15 87.56
C GLU A 287 94.93 146.92 86.13
N ARG A 288 95.68 147.32 85.08
CA ARG A 288 95.32 146.99 83.69
C ARG A 288 95.55 145.52 83.42
N GLU A 289 96.73 145.00 83.76
CA GLU A 289 97.07 143.58 83.59
C GLU A 289 96.05 142.66 84.30
N ARG A 290 95.55 143.05 85.48
CA ARG A 290 94.47 142.34 86.19
C ARG A 290 93.16 142.35 85.40
N LEU A 291 92.77 143.48 84.81
CA LEU A 291 91.55 143.59 83.99
C LEU A 291 91.67 142.80 82.68
N ASP A 292 92.83 142.86 82.03
CA ASP A 292 93.12 142.13 80.79
C ASP A 292 93.07 140.60 81.05
N LEU A 293 93.70 140.13 82.13
CA LEU A 293 93.62 138.72 82.56
C LEU A 293 92.20 138.31 82.95
N GLN A 294 91.42 139.18 83.61
CA GLN A 294 90.01 138.92 83.88
C GLN A 294 89.19 138.78 82.58
N SER A 295 89.47 139.59 81.55
CA SER A 295 88.82 139.46 80.24
C SER A 295 89.16 138.13 79.55
N GLN A 296 90.43 137.70 79.57
CA GLN A 296 90.85 136.42 79.01
C GLN A 296 90.18 135.23 79.73
N VAL A 297 90.03 135.30 81.06
CA VAL A 297 89.36 134.27 81.85
C VAL A 297 87.85 134.19 81.54
N CYS A 298 87.20 135.30 81.17
CA CYS A 298 85.82 135.26 80.68
C CYS A 298 85.75 134.63 79.28
N LEU A 299 86.55 135.10 78.33
CA LEU A 299 86.60 134.56 76.96
C LEU A 299 86.93 133.05 76.93
N LEU A 300 87.82 132.57 77.80
CA LEU A 300 88.15 131.15 77.91
C LEU A 300 87.02 130.32 78.55
N LYS A 301 86.19 130.90 79.43
CA LYS A 301 84.98 130.23 79.95
C LYS A 301 83.91 130.16 78.88
N GLU A 302 83.65 131.26 78.17
CA GLU A 302 82.69 131.33 77.06
C GLU A 302 83.07 130.35 75.94
N SER A 303 84.35 130.27 75.58
CA SER A 303 84.89 129.31 74.61
C SER A 303 84.77 127.86 75.08
N ARG A 304 85.08 127.58 76.35
CA ARG A 304 84.84 126.26 76.97
C ARG A 304 83.37 125.88 76.91
N ASP A 305 82.47 126.78 77.27
CA ASP A 305 81.03 126.51 77.35
C ASP A 305 80.44 126.30 75.96
N ALA A 306 80.86 127.09 74.97
CA ALA A 306 80.52 126.86 73.56
C ALA A 306 81.00 125.48 73.06
N ALA A 307 82.26 125.10 73.35
CA ALA A 307 82.80 123.79 72.99
C ALA A 307 82.10 122.63 73.74
N GLN A 308 81.64 122.86 74.98
CA GLN A 308 80.91 121.86 75.76
C GLN A 308 79.48 121.66 75.23
N GLU A 309 78.79 122.72 74.79
CA GLU A 309 77.50 122.56 74.10
C GLU A 309 77.67 121.98 72.69
N GLU A 310 78.71 122.35 71.93
CA GLU A 310 78.98 121.71 70.63
C GLU A 310 79.25 120.19 70.80
N LEU A 311 79.98 119.79 71.84
CA LEU A 311 80.19 118.39 72.18
C LEU A 311 78.89 117.68 72.56
N LYS A 312 77.97 118.33 73.30
CA LYS A 312 76.64 117.77 73.59
C LYS A 312 75.81 117.60 72.32
N VAL A 313 75.77 118.60 71.45
CA VAL A 313 75.05 118.55 70.15
C VAL A 313 75.61 117.43 69.27
N ARG A 314 76.93 117.36 69.11
CA ARG A 314 77.61 116.28 68.36
C ARG A 314 77.32 114.90 68.97
N SER A 315 77.27 114.79 70.30
CA SER A 315 76.91 113.55 71.00
C SER A 315 75.46 113.14 70.75
N SER A 316 74.49 114.08 70.84
CA SER A 316 73.09 113.78 70.55
C SER A 316 72.85 113.39 69.10
N VAL A 317 73.55 114.04 68.14
CA VAL A 317 73.50 113.66 66.72
C VAL A 317 74.12 112.28 66.50
N LEU A 318 75.23 111.95 67.17
CA LEU A 318 75.82 110.61 67.08
C LEU A 318 74.86 109.52 67.59
N VAL A 319 74.20 109.75 68.73
CA VAL A 319 73.18 108.84 69.27
C VAL A 319 72.03 108.69 68.27
N HIS A 320 71.46 109.79 67.79
CA HIS A 320 70.36 109.76 66.83
C HIS A 320 70.72 109.00 65.54
N ASN A 321 71.90 109.27 64.96
CA ASN A 321 72.40 108.54 63.80
C ASN A 321 72.59 107.04 64.09
N THR A 322 72.99 106.65 65.31
CA THR A 322 73.04 105.21 65.68
C THR A 322 71.66 104.60 65.83
N GLU A 323 70.68 105.34 66.36
CA GLU A 323 69.28 104.91 66.43
C GLU A 323 68.70 104.71 65.02
N GLU A 324 68.86 105.68 64.12
CA GLU A 324 68.48 105.57 62.70
C GLU A 324 69.12 104.36 62.01
N VAL A 325 70.43 104.14 62.19
CA VAL A 325 71.13 102.98 61.62
C VAL A 325 70.60 101.66 62.21
N THR A 326 70.24 101.61 63.49
CA THR A 326 69.59 100.41 64.05
C THR A 326 68.16 100.22 63.55
N HIS A 327 67.43 101.31 63.30
CA HIS A 327 66.07 101.28 62.75
C HIS A 327 66.06 100.78 61.29
N GLN A 328 66.86 101.40 60.41
CA GLN A 328 67.06 100.95 59.03
C GLN A 328 67.54 99.48 58.95
N ARG A 329 68.39 99.06 59.90
CA ARG A 329 68.83 97.65 60.00
C ARG A 329 67.71 96.71 60.47
N ALA A 330 66.79 97.17 61.32
CA ALA A 330 65.60 96.40 61.69
C ALA A 330 64.63 96.29 60.50
N GLU A 331 64.39 97.39 59.77
CA GLU A 331 63.58 97.41 58.55
C GLU A 331 64.16 96.50 57.46
N ALA A 332 65.45 96.58 57.17
CA ALA A 332 66.12 95.71 56.20
C ALA A 332 66.05 94.22 56.60
N ASN A 333 66.15 93.91 57.89
CA ASN A 333 65.93 92.55 58.39
C ASN A 333 64.48 92.09 58.26
N ALA A 334 63.50 92.98 58.49
CA ALA A 334 62.08 92.68 58.33
C ALA A 334 61.70 92.47 56.85
N LEU A 335 62.23 93.30 55.94
CA LEU A 335 62.07 93.14 54.50
C LEU A 335 62.72 91.85 53.99
N ARG A 336 63.92 91.49 54.49
CA ARG A 336 64.54 90.20 54.16
C ARG A 336 63.70 89.02 54.66
N LEU A 337 63.18 89.08 55.89
CA LEU A 337 62.30 88.04 56.42
C LEU A 337 60.99 87.92 55.61
N LEU A 338 60.43 89.05 55.16
CA LEU A 338 59.25 89.07 54.28
C LEU A 338 59.58 88.47 52.90
N GLN A 339 60.75 88.76 52.33
CA GLN A 339 61.22 88.13 51.09
C GLN A 339 61.37 86.61 51.27
N GLU A 340 62.02 86.15 52.35
CA GLU A 340 62.16 84.72 52.68
C GLU A 340 60.80 84.03 52.84
N GLN A 341 59.82 84.70 53.46
CA GLN A 341 58.43 84.21 53.55
C GLN A 341 57.72 84.18 52.18
N MET A 342 57.93 85.19 51.33
CA MET A 342 57.36 85.23 49.98
C MET A 342 57.96 84.15 49.08
N GLU A 343 59.28 83.95 49.11
CA GLU A 343 59.97 82.89 48.36
C GLU A 343 59.52 81.50 48.83
N GLN A 344 59.40 81.26 50.14
CA GLN A 344 58.82 80.01 50.66
C GLN A 344 57.39 79.81 50.15
N SER A 345 56.51 80.82 50.27
CA SER A 345 55.11 80.72 49.82
C SER A 345 54.98 80.47 48.32
N LEU A 346 55.88 81.03 47.50
CA LEU A 346 55.94 80.81 46.06
C LEU A 346 56.41 79.39 45.75
N SER A 347 57.38 78.86 46.49
CA SER A 347 57.82 77.47 46.37
C SER A 347 56.71 76.48 46.77
N ASP A 348 55.95 76.77 47.82
CA ASP A 348 54.79 75.97 48.26
C ASP A 348 53.69 75.97 47.19
N VAL A 349 53.41 77.12 46.57
CA VAL A 349 52.44 77.24 45.48
C VAL A 349 52.91 76.51 44.22
N GLN A 350 54.18 76.62 43.85
CA GLN A 350 54.77 75.87 42.73
C GLN A 350 54.73 74.36 42.97
N HIS A 351 55.06 73.89 44.18
CA HIS A 351 54.96 72.48 44.54
C HIS A 351 53.51 71.99 44.47
N ARG A 352 52.55 72.74 45.02
CA ARG A 352 51.11 72.42 44.94
C ARG A 352 50.59 72.41 43.50
N LEU A 353 51.07 73.29 42.63
CA LEU A 353 50.74 73.30 41.20
C LEU A 353 51.29 72.06 40.49
N SER A 354 52.54 71.67 40.76
CA SER A 354 53.16 70.45 40.22
C SER A 354 52.40 69.19 40.65
N VAL A 355 52.06 69.07 41.94
CA VAL A 355 51.22 67.99 42.47
C VAL A 355 49.85 67.95 41.76
N LYS A 356 49.18 69.10 41.60
CA LYS A 356 47.89 69.18 40.91
C LYS A 356 47.97 68.88 39.41
N MET A 357 49.09 69.18 38.75
CA MET A 357 49.33 68.83 37.35
C MET A 357 49.57 67.33 37.17
N ASN A 358 50.28 66.68 38.12
CA ASN A 358 50.46 65.23 38.13
C ASN A 358 49.14 64.49 38.45
N GLU A 359 48.35 64.98 39.40
CA GLU A 359 46.98 64.48 39.65
C GLU A 359 46.09 64.59 38.41
N LEU A 360 46.14 65.74 37.70
CA LEU A 360 45.39 65.97 36.47
C LEU A 360 45.82 65.01 35.36
N HIS A 361 47.12 64.75 35.21
CA HIS A 361 47.63 63.81 34.21
C HIS A 361 47.20 62.37 34.52
N ALA A 362 47.30 61.94 35.77
CA ALA A 362 46.82 60.63 36.22
C ALA A 362 45.29 60.47 36.06
N ALA A 363 44.52 61.56 36.18
CA ALA A 363 43.09 61.55 35.89
C ALA A 363 42.79 61.40 34.39
N HIS A 364 43.57 62.04 33.51
CA HIS A 364 43.43 61.85 32.05
C HIS A 364 43.78 60.41 31.63
N GLU A 365 44.85 59.83 32.16
CA GLU A 365 45.18 58.41 31.97
C GLU A 365 44.05 57.46 32.41
N GLN A 366 43.32 57.81 33.48
CA GLN A 366 42.17 57.02 33.95
C GLN A 366 40.95 57.19 33.04
N ILE A 367 40.72 58.38 32.49
CA ILE A 367 39.67 58.64 31.50
C ILE A 367 39.95 57.83 30.22
N GLU A 368 41.17 57.90 29.68
CA GLU A 368 41.59 57.16 28.48
C GLU A 368 41.36 55.65 28.64
N LYS A 369 41.82 55.06 29.75
CA LYS A 369 41.61 53.62 30.06
C LYS A 369 40.14 53.23 30.29
N LEU A 370 39.28 54.19 30.65
CA LEU A 370 37.83 53.98 30.75
C LEU A 370 37.12 54.14 29.39
N GLU A 371 37.62 55.03 28.52
CA GLU A 371 37.13 55.23 27.15
C GLU A 371 37.50 54.03 26.26
N GLU A 372 38.74 53.55 26.33
CA GLU A 372 39.18 52.28 25.70
C GLU A 372 38.24 51.13 26.08
N ARG A 373 38.05 50.92 27.40
CA ARG A 373 37.20 49.84 27.94
C ARG A 373 35.72 50.02 27.60
N SER A 374 35.24 51.27 27.46
CA SER A 374 33.90 51.57 26.95
C SER A 374 33.77 51.16 25.47
N GLY A 375 34.80 51.44 24.66
CA GLY A 375 34.92 50.98 23.28
C GLY A 375 34.92 49.45 23.16
N GLU A 376 35.72 48.75 23.98
CA GLU A 376 35.74 47.28 24.05
C GLU A 376 34.35 46.70 24.36
N LEU A 377 33.69 47.21 25.42
CA LEU A 377 32.36 46.76 25.83
C LEU A 377 31.29 47.07 24.78
N SER A 378 31.42 48.19 24.06
CA SER A 378 30.54 48.55 22.93
C SER A 378 30.72 47.57 21.77
N GLN A 379 31.97 47.21 21.42
CA GLN A 379 32.25 46.22 20.36
C GLN A 379 31.83 44.79 20.76
N GLN A 380 31.96 44.42 22.04
CA GLN A 380 31.38 43.16 22.55
C GLN A 380 29.85 43.19 22.46
N SER A 381 29.21 44.32 22.77
CA SER A 381 27.76 44.49 22.63
C SER A 381 27.29 44.40 21.16
N SER A 382 28.06 44.90 20.17
CA SER A 382 27.70 44.74 18.76
C SER A 382 27.83 43.28 18.31
N LYS A 383 28.95 42.61 18.64
CA LYS A 383 29.17 41.18 18.36
C LYS A 383 28.06 40.30 18.93
N HIS A 384 27.68 40.49 20.19
CA HIS A 384 26.58 39.74 20.80
C HIS A 384 25.21 40.04 20.17
N LYS A 385 24.97 41.26 19.65
CA LYS A 385 23.74 41.57 18.88
C LYS A 385 23.74 40.87 17.52
N GLU A 386 24.88 40.80 16.84
CA GLU A 386 25.06 40.09 15.58
C GLU A 386 24.88 38.56 15.77
N GLU A 387 25.48 38.00 16.83
CA GLU A 387 25.30 36.60 17.24
C GLU A 387 23.83 36.28 17.57
N VAL A 388 23.15 37.13 18.36
CA VAL A 388 21.72 36.97 18.66
C VAL A 388 20.87 37.05 17.38
N ALA A 389 21.16 37.98 16.46
CA ALA A 389 20.44 38.09 15.18
C ALA A 389 20.69 36.88 14.26
N ALA A 390 21.89 36.29 14.29
CA ALA A 390 22.21 35.07 13.57
C ALA A 390 21.49 33.84 14.17
N LEU A 391 21.46 33.73 15.50
CA LEU A 391 20.72 32.68 16.21
C LEU A 391 19.21 32.80 15.99
N GLN A 392 18.65 34.01 16.01
CA GLN A 392 17.23 34.25 15.68
C GLN A 392 16.89 33.81 14.25
N LYS A 393 17.74 34.12 13.26
CA LYS A 393 17.57 33.63 11.88
C LYS A 393 17.63 32.10 11.80
N SER A 394 18.53 31.47 12.56
CA SER A 394 18.67 30.01 12.63
C SER A 394 17.44 29.35 13.26
N ILE A 395 16.94 29.90 14.38
CA ILE A 395 15.70 29.43 15.03
C ILE A 395 14.52 29.53 14.05
N SER A 396 14.31 30.68 13.39
CA SER A 396 13.25 30.82 12.41
C SER A 396 13.44 29.97 11.13
N ALA A 397 14.65 29.46 10.85
CA ALA A 397 14.85 28.46 9.80
C ALA A 397 14.41 27.07 10.28
N LEU A 398 14.83 26.68 11.49
CA LEU A 398 14.45 25.43 12.14
C LEU A 398 12.94 25.34 12.42
N ASP A 399 12.28 26.45 12.76
CA ASP A 399 10.82 26.50 12.93
C ASP A 399 10.11 26.15 11.61
N ARG A 400 10.55 26.73 10.48
CA ARG A 400 10.00 26.42 9.15
C ARG A 400 10.32 24.99 8.69
N GLU A 401 11.51 24.50 8.99
CA GLU A 401 11.90 23.11 8.70
C GLU A 401 11.06 22.13 9.51
N LYS A 402 10.84 22.40 10.81
CA LYS A 402 9.93 21.64 11.67
C LYS A 402 8.51 21.64 11.12
N ASP A 403 7.98 22.81 10.77
CA ASP A 403 6.60 22.94 10.29
C ASP A 403 6.42 22.18 8.96
N ALA A 404 7.35 22.34 8.01
CA ALA A 404 7.34 21.57 6.77
C ALA A 404 7.50 20.05 6.99
N LEU A 405 8.35 19.63 7.93
CA LEU A 405 8.49 18.21 8.31
C LEU A 405 7.23 17.67 8.99
N GLN A 406 6.47 18.51 9.69
CA GLN A 406 5.22 18.14 10.33
C GLN A 406 4.10 17.98 9.29
N ASP A 407 3.94 18.94 8.36
CA ASP A 407 3.06 18.80 7.19
C ASP A 407 3.38 17.50 6.42
N ASP A 408 4.66 17.22 6.21
CA ASP A 408 5.16 16.05 5.48
C ASP A 408 5.01 14.73 6.28
N VAL A 409 4.76 14.79 7.60
CA VAL A 409 4.36 13.64 8.44
C VAL A 409 2.85 13.44 8.42
N ASP A 410 2.07 14.51 8.48
CA ASP A 410 0.61 14.45 8.46
C ASP A 410 0.10 13.92 7.11
N HIS A 411 0.62 14.43 5.98
CA HIS A 411 0.33 13.89 4.63
C HIS A 411 0.68 12.39 4.50
N LYS A 412 1.79 11.94 5.10
CA LYS A 412 2.17 10.52 5.10
C LYS A 412 1.24 9.68 5.99
N THR A 413 0.76 10.24 7.09
CA THR A 413 -0.17 9.59 8.01
C THR A 413 -1.55 9.42 7.38
N GLU A 414 -2.08 10.45 6.72
CA GLU A 414 -3.32 10.36 5.93
C GLU A 414 -3.20 9.31 4.81
N LYS A 415 -2.09 9.34 4.07
CA LYS A 415 -1.84 8.37 2.98
C LYS A 415 -1.69 6.93 3.49
N LEU A 416 -1.09 6.72 4.66
CA LEU A 416 -1.03 5.42 5.32
C LEU A 416 -2.41 4.94 5.75
N ALA A 417 -3.24 5.80 6.34
CA ALA A 417 -4.60 5.48 6.74
C ALA A 417 -5.47 5.07 5.53
N ALA A 418 -5.42 5.85 4.44
CA ALA A 418 -6.12 5.54 3.20
C ALA A 418 -5.69 4.19 2.60
N LEU A 419 -4.38 3.93 2.51
CA LEU A 419 -3.86 2.64 2.02
C LEU A 419 -4.25 1.46 2.93
N GLN A 420 -4.37 1.68 4.25
CA GLN A 420 -4.76 0.67 5.20
C GLN A 420 -6.27 0.35 5.15
N GLU A 421 -7.11 1.35 4.88
CA GLU A 421 -8.53 1.13 4.54
C GLU A 421 -8.68 0.38 3.21
N ASP A 422 -7.93 0.77 2.18
CA ASP A 422 -7.91 0.11 0.87
C ASP A 422 -7.55 -1.38 1.02
N VAL A 423 -6.48 -1.69 1.77
CA VAL A 423 -6.07 -3.07 2.09
C VAL A 423 -7.19 -3.82 2.81
N SER A 424 -7.80 -3.25 3.86
CA SER A 424 -8.90 -3.89 4.57
C SER A 424 -10.11 -4.15 3.65
N GLN A 425 -10.39 -3.25 2.71
CA GLN A 425 -11.46 -3.43 1.73
C GLN A 425 -11.13 -4.51 0.70
N LYS A 426 -9.87 -4.60 0.23
CA LYS A 426 -9.42 -5.73 -0.60
C LYS A 426 -9.53 -7.05 0.15
N GLU A 427 -9.10 -7.12 1.41
CA GLU A 427 -9.21 -8.32 2.25
C GLU A 427 -10.65 -8.82 2.39
N LYS A 428 -11.61 -7.92 2.64
CA LYS A 428 -13.06 -8.26 2.66
C LYS A 428 -13.50 -8.87 1.33
N THR A 429 -13.29 -8.17 0.21
CA THR A 429 -13.69 -8.67 -1.12
C THR A 429 -13.01 -10.00 -1.50
N LEU A 430 -11.78 -10.22 -1.04
CA LEU A 430 -11.05 -11.47 -1.26
C LEU A 430 -11.60 -12.60 -0.38
N GLY A 431 -12.08 -12.29 0.83
CA GLY A 431 -12.88 -13.18 1.66
C GLY A 431 -14.21 -13.58 1.01
N ASP A 432 -14.94 -12.62 0.45
CA ASP A 432 -16.19 -12.87 -0.28
C ASP A 432 -15.96 -13.75 -1.51
N VAL A 433 -14.92 -13.46 -2.31
CA VAL A 433 -14.54 -14.28 -3.46
C VAL A 433 -14.13 -15.71 -3.04
N ARG A 434 -13.39 -15.88 -1.94
CA ARG A 434 -13.10 -17.22 -1.40
C ARG A 434 -14.37 -17.97 -1.01
N LEU A 435 -15.36 -17.29 -0.46
CA LEU A 435 -16.65 -17.89 -0.11
C LEU A 435 -17.45 -18.28 -1.37
N THR A 436 -17.47 -17.45 -2.42
CA THR A 436 -18.15 -17.81 -3.68
C THR A 436 -17.47 -18.98 -4.37
N VAL A 437 -16.13 -19.05 -4.40
CA VAL A 437 -15.38 -20.20 -4.93
C VAL A 437 -15.75 -21.48 -4.18
N LYS A 438 -15.74 -21.47 -2.85
CA LYS A 438 -16.15 -22.64 -2.03
C LYS A 438 -17.61 -23.08 -2.29
N ASN A 439 -18.50 -22.13 -2.56
CA ASN A 439 -19.89 -22.42 -2.92
C ASN A 439 -19.99 -23.02 -4.34
N MET A 440 -19.14 -22.59 -5.28
CA MET A 440 -19.03 -23.20 -6.61
C MET A 440 -18.41 -24.61 -6.54
N GLU A 441 -17.36 -24.82 -5.75
CA GLU A 441 -16.74 -26.14 -5.52
C GLU A 441 -17.73 -27.16 -4.95
N THR A 442 -18.51 -26.76 -3.95
CA THR A 442 -19.53 -27.63 -3.33
C THR A 442 -20.70 -27.90 -4.28
N SER A 443 -21.11 -26.92 -5.10
CA SER A 443 -22.11 -27.12 -6.16
C SER A 443 -21.58 -28.06 -7.27
N LEU A 444 -20.33 -27.90 -7.70
CA LEU A 444 -19.67 -28.80 -8.66
C LEU A 444 -19.60 -30.23 -8.15
N ALA A 445 -19.24 -30.44 -6.87
CA ALA A 445 -19.22 -31.76 -6.26
C ALA A 445 -20.63 -32.41 -6.23
N GLN A 446 -21.68 -31.64 -5.96
CA GLN A 446 -23.07 -32.12 -6.03
C GLN A 446 -23.47 -32.49 -7.47
N LEU A 447 -23.18 -31.63 -8.44
CA LEU A 447 -23.45 -31.88 -9.87
C LEU A 447 -22.68 -33.10 -10.40
N GLN A 448 -21.42 -33.27 -10.00
CA GLN A 448 -20.62 -34.45 -10.36
C GLN A 448 -21.16 -35.72 -9.68
N GLY A 449 -21.66 -35.62 -8.44
CA GLY A 449 -22.40 -36.71 -7.78
C GLY A 449 -23.67 -37.12 -8.55
N ALA A 450 -24.42 -36.14 -9.08
CA ALA A 450 -25.60 -36.37 -9.90
C ALA A 450 -25.28 -36.91 -11.31
N LEU A 451 -24.20 -36.45 -11.95
CA LEU A 451 -23.70 -37.02 -13.20
C LEU A 451 -23.35 -38.51 -13.00
N ASN A 452 -22.57 -38.81 -11.96
CA ASN A 452 -22.21 -40.18 -11.60
C ASN A 452 -23.43 -41.08 -11.32
N SER A 453 -24.57 -40.55 -10.83
CA SER A 453 -25.79 -41.38 -10.67
C SER A 453 -26.50 -41.61 -12.00
N ARG A 454 -26.59 -40.59 -12.87
CA ARG A 454 -27.13 -40.72 -14.24
C ARG A 454 -26.30 -41.63 -15.15
N GLU A 455 -24.98 -41.68 -14.97
CA GLU A 455 -24.11 -42.61 -15.70
C GLU A 455 -24.35 -44.07 -15.26
N ARG A 456 -24.56 -44.32 -13.97
CA ARG A 456 -24.91 -45.65 -13.45
C ARG A 456 -26.30 -46.10 -13.92
N GLU A 457 -27.28 -45.20 -13.89
CA GLU A 457 -28.64 -45.40 -14.42
C GLU A 457 -28.58 -45.73 -15.93
N THR A 458 -27.89 -44.92 -16.72
CA THR A 458 -27.66 -45.15 -18.16
C THR A 458 -26.98 -46.50 -18.42
N SER A 459 -26.00 -46.88 -17.59
CA SER A 459 -25.32 -48.17 -17.69
C SER A 459 -26.21 -49.36 -17.33
N SER A 460 -27.16 -49.18 -16.41
CA SER A 460 -28.19 -50.18 -16.09
C SER A 460 -29.21 -50.32 -17.22
N LEU A 461 -29.71 -49.21 -17.76
CA LEU A 461 -30.67 -49.18 -18.87
C LEU A 461 -30.08 -49.78 -20.16
N ARG A 462 -28.79 -49.56 -20.44
CA ARG A 462 -28.06 -50.24 -21.53
C ARG A 462 -28.06 -51.75 -21.34
N ARG A 463 -27.65 -52.26 -20.16
CA ARG A 463 -27.66 -53.70 -19.86
C ARG A 463 -29.06 -54.33 -19.98
N GLN A 464 -30.10 -53.61 -19.53
CA GLN A 464 -31.49 -54.05 -19.67
C GLN A 464 -31.92 -54.14 -21.14
N LEU A 465 -31.56 -53.14 -21.95
CA LEU A 465 -31.80 -53.15 -23.39
C LEU A 465 -31.04 -54.32 -24.07
N ASP A 466 -29.78 -54.56 -23.69
CA ASP A 466 -28.98 -55.67 -24.21
C ASP A 466 -29.65 -57.02 -23.87
N THR A 467 -30.08 -57.24 -22.62
CA THR A 467 -30.78 -58.49 -22.23
C THR A 467 -32.11 -58.67 -22.97
N SER A 468 -32.94 -57.63 -23.11
CA SER A 468 -34.20 -57.74 -23.86
C SER A 468 -33.97 -57.91 -25.36
N GLN A 469 -32.84 -57.44 -25.90
CA GLN A 469 -32.45 -57.71 -27.28
C GLN A 469 -31.99 -59.17 -27.45
N GLU A 470 -31.30 -59.77 -26.48
CA GLU A 470 -30.98 -61.21 -26.48
C GLU A 470 -32.25 -62.06 -26.42
N GLU A 471 -33.21 -61.73 -25.54
CA GLU A 471 -34.55 -62.35 -25.45
C GLU A 471 -35.33 -62.23 -26.77
N LEU A 472 -35.33 -61.06 -27.41
CA LEU A 472 -35.96 -60.86 -28.71
C LEU A 472 -35.31 -61.71 -29.81
N VAL A 473 -34.02 -62.04 -29.70
CA VAL A 473 -33.31 -62.88 -30.67
C VAL A 473 -33.50 -64.38 -30.38
N SER A 474 -33.61 -64.82 -29.12
CA SER A 474 -34.03 -66.21 -28.81
C SER A 474 -35.47 -66.46 -29.26
N LEU A 475 -36.42 -65.60 -28.91
CA LEU A 475 -37.82 -65.71 -29.33
C LEU A 475 -38.00 -65.71 -30.86
N ARG A 476 -37.12 -65.03 -31.61
CA ARG A 476 -37.07 -65.11 -33.08
C ARG A 476 -36.64 -66.49 -33.56
N ARG A 477 -35.58 -67.08 -32.98
CA ARG A 477 -35.13 -68.45 -33.33
C ARG A 477 -36.20 -69.48 -33.01
N ASP A 478 -36.84 -69.38 -31.86
CA ASP A 478 -37.91 -70.30 -31.43
C ASP A 478 -39.13 -70.20 -32.35
N LYS A 479 -39.54 -68.96 -32.71
CA LYS A 479 -40.57 -68.71 -33.72
C LYS A 479 -40.22 -69.34 -35.08
N GLU A 480 -38.97 -69.26 -35.53
CA GLU A 480 -38.56 -69.93 -36.76
C GLU A 480 -38.58 -71.45 -36.66
N VAL A 481 -38.21 -72.04 -35.52
CA VAL A 481 -38.33 -73.49 -35.27
C VAL A 481 -39.79 -73.92 -35.38
N ILE A 482 -40.69 -73.21 -34.69
CA ILE A 482 -42.15 -73.46 -34.75
C ILE A 482 -42.69 -73.30 -36.17
N ILE A 483 -42.23 -72.32 -36.96
CA ILE A 483 -42.63 -72.16 -38.37
C ILE A 483 -42.13 -73.31 -39.24
N ARG A 484 -40.91 -73.81 -39.02
CA ARG A 484 -40.35 -74.96 -39.76
C ARG A 484 -41.10 -76.26 -39.41
N GLU A 485 -41.43 -76.45 -38.14
CA GLU A 485 -42.23 -77.60 -37.67
C GLU A 485 -43.67 -77.53 -38.18
N ASN A 486 -44.33 -76.36 -38.11
CA ASN A 486 -45.69 -76.17 -38.61
C ASN A 486 -45.79 -76.44 -40.13
N ARG A 487 -44.79 -76.05 -40.92
CA ARG A 487 -44.69 -76.43 -42.33
C ARG A 487 -44.54 -77.94 -42.52
N ARG A 488 -43.64 -78.59 -41.76
CA ARG A 488 -43.50 -80.05 -41.84
C ARG A 488 -44.81 -80.77 -41.51
N LEU A 489 -45.53 -80.32 -40.48
CA LEU A 489 -46.85 -80.87 -40.13
C LEU A 489 -47.92 -80.60 -41.21
N GLN A 490 -47.82 -79.51 -41.97
CA GLN A 490 -48.66 -79.26 -43.15
C GLN A 490 -48.31 -80.19 -44.32
N ASP A 491 -47.02 -80.43 -44.57
CA ASP A 491 -46.54 -81.36 -45.61
C ASP A 491 -46.87 -82.82 -45.26
N ASP A 492 -46.70 -83.21 -43.98
CA ASP A 492 -47.10 -84.50 -43.40
C ASP A 492 -48.62 -84.70 -43.57
N LEU A 493 -49.45 -83.71 -43.19
CA LEU A 493 -50.91 -83.74 -43.34
C LEU A 493 -51.35 -83.79 -44.81
N ALA A 494 -50.73 -83.01 -45.69
CA ALA A 494 -51.04 -83.03 -47.12
C ALA A 494 -50.66 -84.36 -47.77
N THR A 495 -49.64 -85.05 -47.25
CA THR A 495 -49.22 -86.37 -47.72
C THR A 495 -50.18 -87.46 -47.23
N MET A 496 -50.50 -87.48 -45.93
CA MET A 496 -51.58 -88.31 -45.39
C MET A 496 -52.92 -88.11 -46.12
N THR A 497 -53.23 -86.89 -46.55
CA THR A 497 -54.46 -86.58 -47.32
C THR A 497 -54.42 -87.21 -48.71
N ARG A 498 -53.29 -87.15 -49.41
CA ARG A 498 -53.12 -87.80 -50.73
C ARG A 498 -53.16 -89.32 -50.61
N GLU A 499 -52.48 -89.90 -49.62
CA GLU A 499 -52.48 -91.33 -49.36
C GLU A 499 -53.89 -91.84 -49.04
N ASN A 500 -54.63 -91.11 -48.20
CA ASN A 500 -56.02 -91.43 -47.87
C ASN A 500 -56.95 -91.34 -49.10
N GLN A 501 -56.74 -90.35 -49.98
CA GLN A 501 -57.43 -90.26 -51.28
C GLN A 501 -57.10 -91.43 -52.22
N THR A 502 -55.83 -91.85 -52.30
CA THR A 502 -55.41 -93.03 -53.09
C THR A 502 -56.06 -94.30 -52.56
N VAL A 503 -55.99 -94.56 -51.25
CA VAL A 503 -56.62 -95.73 -50.62
C VAL A 503 -58.14 -95.71 -50.79
N HIS A 504 -58.78 -94.54 -50.76
CA HIS A 504 -60.21 -94.44 -51.11
C HIS A 504 -60.49 -94.76 -52.59
N ALA A 505 -59.63 -94.36 -53.52
CA ALA A 505 -59.77 -94.71 -54.93
C ALA A 505 -59.57 -96.22 -55.18
N GLU A 506 -58.55 -96.83 -54.57
CA GLU A 506 -58.32 -98.28 -54.60
C GLU A 506 -59.49 -99.06 -53.97
N MET A 507 -60.06 -98.54 -52.88
CA MET A 507 -61.26 -99.11 -52.24
C MET A 507 -62.48 -99.04 -53.16
N GLU A 508 -62.71 -97.91 -53.84
CA GLU A 508 -63.80 -97.77 -54.81
C GLU A 508 -63.58 -98.68 -56.03
N GLU A 509 -62.36 -98.80 -56.56
CA GLU A 509 -62.04 -99.73 -57.65
C GLU A 509 -62.31 -101.19 -57.24
N ALA A 510 -61.84 -101.62 -56.05
CA ALA A 510 -62.15 -102.93 -55.50
C ALA A 510 -63.66 -103.14 -55.23
N LEU A 511 -64.41 -102.09 -54.90
CA LEU A 511 -65.87 -102.15 -54.82
C LEU A 511 -66.50 -102.34 -56.21
N HIS A 512 -66.01 -101.67 -57.25
CA HIS A 512 -66.49 -101.87 -58.62
C HIS A 512 -66.15 -103.28 -59.13
N GLU A 513 -64.92 -103.78 -58.96
CA GLU A 513 -64.54 -105.16 -59.29
C GLU A 513 -65.43 -106.19 -58.58
N LYS A 514 -65.70 -105.98 -57.28
CA LYS A 514 -66.58 -106.83 -56.47
C LYS A 514 -68.00 -106.88 -57.04
N ASP A 515 -68.55 -105.75 -57.49
CA ASP A 515 -69.91 -105.72 -58.05
C ASP A 515 -69.95 -106.20 -59.51
N GLU A 516 -68.89 -106.01 -60.30
CA GLU A 516 -68.71 -106.74 -61.57
C GLU A 516 -68.69 -108.25 -61.35
N LEU A 517 -67.90 -108.74 -60.39
CA LEU A 517 -67.83 -110.17 -60.06
C LEU A 517 -69.19 -110.70 -59.61
N LYS A 518 -69.98 -109.94 -58.83
CA LYS A 518 -71.38 -110.28 -58.56
C LYS A 518 -72.20 -110.38 -59.84
N MET A 519 -72.09 -109.42 -60.77
CA MET A 519 -72.83 -109.45 -62.03
C MET A 519 -72.44 -110.66 -62.90
N ARG A 520 -71.14 -110.98 -63.00
CA ARG A 520 -70.64 -112.20 -63.66
C ARG A 520 -71.20 -113.47 -62.99
N VAL A 521 -71.25 -113.51 -61.65
CA VAL A 521 -71.85 -114.63 -60.89
C VAL A 521 -73.36 -114.74 -61.13
N HIS A 522 -74.12 -113.64 -61.18
CA HIS A 522 -75.55 -113.67 -61.52
C HIS A 522 -75.79 -114.12 -62.97
N ALA A 523 -74.92 -113.75 -63.91
CA ALA A 523 -74.95 -114.28 -65.27
C ALA A 523 -74.68 -115.79 -65.30
N TYR A 524 -73.66 -116.29 -64.58
CA TYR A 524 -73.41 -117.72 -64.45
C TYR A 524 -74.56 -118.47 -63.77
N ILE A 525 -75.18 -117.95 -62.72
CA ILE A 525 -76.38 -118.54 -62.08
C ILE A 525 -77.54 -118.62 -63.08
N SER A 526 -77.74 -117.56 -63.88
CA SER A 526 -78.79 -117.53 -64.91
C SER A 526 -78.53 -118.56 -66.02
N GLU A 527 -77.28 -118.70 -66.46
CA GLU A 527 -76.86 -119.65 -67.48
C GLU A 527 -76.87 -121.11 -66.98
N VAL A 528 -76.43 -121.36 -65.75
CA VAL A 528 -76.61 -122.65 -65.07
C VAL A 528 -78.10 -122.98 -64.99
N SER A 529 -78.96 -122.05 -64.55
CA SER A 529 -80.40 -122.29 -64.52
C SER A 529 -81.06 -122.46 -65.90
N ARG A 530 -80.42 -121.98 -66.98
CA ARG A 530 -80.82 -122.26 -68.37
C ARG A 530 -80.39 -123.68 -68.78
N ILE A 531 -79.19 -124.09 -68.42
CA ILE A 531 -78.64 -125.44 -68.66
C ILE A 531 -79.39 -126.50 -67.83
N GLU A 532 -79.70 -126.24 -66.56
CA GLU A 532 -80.52 -127.11 -65.72
C GLU A 532 -81.91 -127.33 -66.32
N LYS A 533 -82.58 -126.28 -66.82
CA LYS A 533 -83.86 -126.41 -67.53
C LYS A 533 -83.71 -127.25 -68.80
N LEU A 534 -82.66 -127.01 -69.59
CA LEU A 534 -82.38 -127.79 -70.80
C LEU A 534 -82.11 -129.26 -70.48
N MET A 535 -81.31 -129.54 -69.44
CA MET A 535 -81.05 -130.89 -68.93
C MET A 535 -82.33 -131.54 -68.43
N ALA A 536 -83.17 -130.86 -67.65
CA ALA A 536 -84.46 -131.37 -67.21
C ALA A 536 -85.40 -131.71 -68.39
N THR A 537 -85.43 -130.89 -69.45
CA THR A 537 -86.18 -131.23 -70.68
C THR A 537 -85.58 -132.43 -71.42
N LYS A 538 -84.26 -132.54 -71.51
CA LYS A 538 -83.57 -133.67 -72.16
C LYS A 538 -83.66 -134.97 -71.36
N GLU A 539 -83.69 -134.88 -70.03
CA GLU A 539 -84.05 -135.99 -69.16
C GLU A 539 -85.50 -136.40 -69.36
N GLN A 540 -86.45 -135.46 -69.43
CA GLN A 540 -87.84 -135.81 -69.69
C GLN A 540 -88.02 -136.44 -71.08
N GLU A 541 -87.39 -135.90 -72.13
CA GLU A 541 -87.33 -136.53 -73.45
C GLU A 541 -86.76 -137.96 -73.38
N ASN A 542 -85.69 -138.19 -72.61
CA ASN A 542 -85.11 -139.52 -72.40
C ASN A 542 -86.05 -140.44 -71.59
N ARG A 543 -86.77 -139.94 -70.58
CA ARG A 543 -87.77 -140.70 -69.83
C ARG A 543 -88.93 -141.10 -70.75
N ASP A 544 -89.45 -140.17 -71.55
CA ASP A 544 -90.50 -140.41 -72.53
C ASP A 544 -90.03 -141.41 -73.61
N LEU A 545 -88.78 -141.32 -74.06
CA LEU A 545 -88.19 -142.23 -75.03
C LEU A 545 -87.97 -143.63 -74.44
N LEU A 546 -87.48 -143.72 -73.19
CA LEU A 546 -87.39 -144.98 -72.45
C LEU A 546 -88.77 -145.62 -72.22
N GLU A 547 -89.80 -144.81 -71.96
CA GLU A 547 -91.17 -145.32 -71.80
C GLU A 547 -91.75 -145.81 -73.14
N ARG A 548 -91.47 -145.10 -74.25
CA ARG A 548 -91.77 -145.60 -75.61
C ARG A 548 -91.03 -146.92 -75.91
N PHE A 549 -89.76 -147.05 -75.50
CA PHE A 549 -89.01 -148.31 -75.62
C PHE A 549 -89.58 -149.41 -74.74
N ARG A 550 -90.04 -149.12 -73.51
CA ARG A 550 -90.74 -150.10 -72.65
C ARG A 550 -92.06 -150.55 -73.26
N MET A 551 -92.88 -149.63 -73.75
CA MET A 551 -94.14 -149.93 -74.43
C MET A 551 -93.91 -150.77 -75.68
N ALA A 552 -92.99 -150.36 -76.55
CA ALA A 552 -92.62 -151.14 -77.74
C ALA A 552 -92.04 -152.53 -77.39
N HIS A 553 -91.23 -152.64 -76.34
CA HIS A 553 -90.73 -153.94 -75.88
C HIS A 553 -91.85 -154.80 -75.26
N SER A 554 -92.83 -154.20 -74.60
CA SER A 554 -94.03 -154.89 -74.10
C SER A 554 -94.91 -155.38 -75.26
N GLU A 555 -95.11 -154.58 -76.31
CA GLU A 555 -95.80 -154.98 -77.54
C GLU A 555 -95.06 -156.12 -78.26
N VAL A 556 -93.72 -156.04 -78.36
CA VAL A 556 -92.89 -157.13 -78.90
C VAL A 556 -93.04 -158.40 -78.06
N LYS A 557 -92.99 -158.30 -76.73
CA LYS A 557 -93.17 -159.44 -75.83
C LYS A 557 -94.58 -160.04 -75.92
N GLU A 558 -95.61 -159.23 -76.13
CA GLU A 558 -96.97 -159.69 -76.39
C GLU A 558 -97.07 -160.40 -77.76
N ARG A 559 -96.34 -159.92 -78.79
CA ARG A 559 -96.22 -160.57 -80.09
C ARG A 559 -95.46 -161.89 -79.98
N GLU A 560 -94.39 -161.96 -79.20
CA GLU A 560 -93.63 -163.18 -78.88
C GLU A 560 -94.51 -164.20 -78.13
N GLN A 561 -95.32 -163.77 -77.16
CA GLN A 561 -96.26 -164.65 -76.47
C GLN A 561 -97.35 -165.19 -77.43
N LYS A 562 -97.88 -164.35 -78.33
CA LYS A 562 -98.82 -164.79 -79.38
C LYS A 562 -98.16 -165.74 -80.38
N LEU A 563 -96.89 -165.52 -80.72
CA LEU A 563 -96.09 -166.43 -81.55
C LEU A 563 -95.89 -167.77 -80.83
N GLN A 564 -95.46 -167.79 -79.57
CA GLN A 564 -95.29 -169.01 -78.77
C GLN A 564 -96.61 -169.77 -78.57
N GLN A 565 -97.74 -169.08 -78.43
CA GLN A 565 -99.07 -169.72 -78.44
C GLN A 565 -99.37 -170.36 -79.80
N ALA A 566 -99.09 -169.67 -80.91
CA ALA A 566 -99.26 -170.21 -82.25
C ALA A 566 -98.31 -171.40 -82.53
N GLU A 567 -97.07 -171.35 -82.07
CA GLU A 567 -96.09 -172.45 -82.13
C GLU A 567 -96.50 -173.64 -81.25
N GLY A 568 -97.09 -173.38 -80.08
CA GLY A 568 -97.67 -174.40 -79.20
C GLY A 568 -98.84 -175.12 -79.86
N LEU A 569 -99.78 -174.35 -80.45
CA LEU A 569 -100.88 -174.89 -81.25
C LEU A 569 -100.38 -175.67 -82.47
N ASN A 570 -99.37 -175.15 -83.18
CA ASN A 570 -98.76 -175.83 -84.34
C ASN A 570 -98.07 -177.14 -83.93
N ASN A 571 -97.37 -177.16 -82.78
CA ASN A 571 -96.82 -178.40 -82.22
C ASN A 571 -97.91 -179.39 -81.78
N SER A 572 -99.03 -178.92 -81.22
CA SER A 572 -100.18 -179.77 -80.90
C SER A 572 -100.76 -180.43 -82.15
N ILE A 573 -101.03 -179.63 -83.18
CA ILE A 573 -101.52 -180.11 -84.49
C ILE A 573 -100.50 -181.08 -85.13
N ARG A 574 -99.20 -180.81 -85.00
CA ARG A 574 -98.13 -181.69 -85.48
C ARG A 574 -98.09 -183.03 -84.74
N LEU A 575 -98.38 -183.05 -83.43
CA LEU A 575 -98.48 -184.27 -82.63
C LEU A 575 -99.74 -185.07 -82.98
N GLU A 576 -100.89 -184.42 -83.20
CA GLU A 576 -102.10 -185.07 -83.72
C GLU A 576 -101.86 -185.67 -85.12
N LEU A 577 -101.17 -184.93 -86.00
CA LEU A 577 -100.81 -185.38 -87.35
C LEU A 577 -99.86 -186.59 -87.31
N LEU A 578 -98.88 -186.59 -86.39
CA LEU A 578 -97.99 -187.73 -86.16
C LEU A 578 -98.75 -188.94 -85.60
N SER A 579 -99.65 -188.73 -84.63
CA SER A 579 -100.52 -189.77 -84.08
C SER A 579 -101.35 -190.43 -85.19
N SER A 580 -102.08 -189.62 -85.96
CA SER A 580 -102.91 -190.10 -87.06
C SER A 580 -102.08 -190.77 -88.18
N ASP A 581 -100.86 -190.30 -88.45
CA ASP A 581 -99.96 -191.01 -89.37
C ASP A 581 -99.44 -192.35 -88.80
N THR A 582 -99.26 -192.47 -87.48
CA THR A 582 -98.95 -193.78 -86.87
C THR A 582 -100.13 -194.74 -86.90
N GLU A 583 -101.36 -194.30 -86.65
CA GLU A 583 -102.58 -195.10 -86.87
C GLU A 583 -102.70 -195.51 -88.35
N ARG A 584 -102.53 -194.57 -89.28
CA ARG A 584 -102.54 -194.83 -90.73
C ARG A 584 -101.47 -195.85 -91.14
N LYS A 585 -100.29 -195.84 -90.51
CA LYS A 585 -99.22 -196.82 -90.72
C LYS A 585 -99.59 -198.19 -90.13
N GLN A 586 -100.20 -198.25 -88.94
CA GLN A 586 -100.69 -199.50 -88.34
C GLN A 586 -101.80 -200.13 -89.19
N LEU A 587 -102.79 -199.34 -89.61
CA LEU A 587 -103.87 -199.77 -90.51
C LEU A 587 -103.31 -200.28 -91.86
N LYS A 588 -102.35 -199.57 -92.46
CA LYS A 588 -101.63 -200.08 -93.66
C LYS A 588 -100.81 -201.34 -93.37
N GLY A 589 -100.32 -201.52 -92.14
CA GLY A 589 -99.67 -202.75 -91.68
C GLY A 589 -100.63 -203.95 -91.66
N SER A 590 -101.82 -203.77 -91.08
CA SER A 590 -102.88 -204.79 -91.09
C SER A 590 -103.36 -205.11 -92.50
N VAL A 591 -103.59 -204.10 -93.35
CA VAL A 591 -103.94 -204.32 -94.77
C VAL A 591 -102.84 -205.13 -95.46
N ARG A 592 -101.56 -204.80 -95.28
CA ARG A 592 -100.42 -205.57 -95.81
C ARG A 592 -100.21 -206.94 -95.18
N GLN A 593 -100.86 -207.26 -94.06
CA GLN A 593 -100.89 -208.60 -93.47
C GLN A 593 -101.97 -209.42 -94.17
N GLN A 594 -103.18 -208.86 -94.31
CA GLN A 594 -104.30 -209.48 -95.04
C GLN A 594 -103.99 -209.65 -96.54
N GLU A 595 -103.32 -208.70 -97.19
CA GLU A 595 -102.83 -208.83 -98.57
C GLU A 595 -101.89 -210.03 -98.74
N ARG A 596 -101.02 -210.31 -97.75
CA ARG A 596 -100.11 -211.48 -97.78
C ARG A 596 -100.84 -212.78 -97.52
N GLU A 597 -101.82 -212.80 -96.63
CA GLU A 597 -102.68 -213.98 -96.38
C GLU A 597 -103.51 -214.31 -97.62
N ILE A 598 -104.09 -213.31 -98.29
CA ILE A 598 -104.76 -213.46 -99.59
C ILE A 598 -103.78 -213.96 -100.66
N GLN A 599 -102.57 -213.41 -100.75
CA GLN A 599 -101.56 -213.84 -101.72
C GLN A 599 -101.12 -215.30 -101.50
N GLN A 600 -100.98 -215.73 -100.25
CA GLN A 600 -100.70 -217.14 -99.90
C GLN A 600 -101.87 -218.06 -100.30
N HIS A 601 -103.12 -217.62 -100.16
CA HIS A 601 -104.28 -218.36 -100.67
C HIS A 601 -104.33 -218.41 -102.21
N ILE A 602 -103.88 -217.35 -102.91
CA ILE A 602 -103.76 -217.34 -104.38
C ILE A 602 -102.66 -218.31 -104.84
N GLU A 603 -101.50 -218.33 -104.18
CA GLU A 603 -100.40 -219.25 -104.50
C GLU A 603 -100.80 -220.72 -104.26
N ALA A 604 -101.58 -220.99 -103.20
CA ALA A 604 -102.18 -222.30 -102.97
C ALA A 604 -103.19 -222.70 -104.07
N LEU A 605 -104.06 -221.78 -104.50
CA LEU A 605 -105.00 -222.01 -105.61
C LEU A 605 -104.26 -222.31 -106.93
N GLN A 606 -103.23 -221.54 -107.26
CA GLN A 606 -102.41 -221.77 -108.45
C GLN A 606 -101.67 -223.11 -108.40
N ALA A 607 -101.23 -223.57 -107.21
CA ALA A 607 -100.66 -224.90 -107.04
C ALA A 607 -101.68 -226.02 -107.33
N TYR A 608 -102.95 -225.85 -106.91
CA TYR A 608 -104.02 -226.79 -107.24
C TYR A 608 -104.39 -226.74 -108.74
N GLU A 609 -104.49 -225.57 -109.35
CA GLU A 609 -104.72 -225.43 -110.81
C GLU A 609 -103.59 -226.07 -111.64
N ALA A 610 -102.33 -225.97 -111.19
CA ALA A 610 -101.19 -226.60 -111.83
C ALA A 610 -101.25 -228.13 -111.75
N GLN A 611 -101.74 -228.70 -110.63
CA GLN A 611 -101.97 -230.15 -110.52
C GLN A 611 -103.09 -230.61 -111.47
N VAL A 612 -104.24 -229.91 -111.49
CA VAL A 612 -105.32 -230.20 -112.45
C VAL A 612 -104.83 -230.12 -113.90
N SER A 613 -104.05 -229.08 -114.22
CA SER A 613 -103.45 -228.86 -115.54
C SER A 613 -102.34 -229.87 -115.89
N SER A 614 -101.89 -230.69 -114.94
CA SER A 614 -101.01 -231.85 -115.20
C SER A 614 -101.82 -233.10 -115.51
N LEU A 615 -102.92 -233.35 -114.78
CA LEU A 615 -103.83 -234.47 -114.98
C LEU A 615 -104.53 -234.40 -116.35
N VAL A 616 -104.97 -233.22 -116.79
CA VAL A 616 -105.57 -233.02 -118.12
C VAL A 616 -104.61 -233.39 -119.26
N ARG A 617 -103.32 -233.02 -119.15
CA ARG A 617 -102.27 -233.43 -120.12
C ARG A 617 -101.88 -234.91 -120.02
N GLY A 618 -102.19 -235.57 -118.89
CA GLY A 618 -102.06 -237.02 -118.75
C GLY A 618 -103.16 -237.75 -119.53
N MET A 619 -104.41 -237.31 -119.36
CA MET A 619 -105.56 -237.89 -120.07
C MET A 619 -105.45 -237.74 -121.59
N SER A 620 -105.14 -236.53 -122.09
CA SER A 620 -105.09 -236.28 -123.54
C SER A 620 -104.04 -237.13 -124.27
N ARG A 621 -102.95 -237.53 -123.62
CA ARG A 621 -101.94 -238.45 -124.19
C ARG A 621 -102.43 -239.89 -124.29
N LEU A 622 -103.20 -240.35 -123.29
CA LEU A 622 -103.84 -241.67 -123.32
C LEU A 622 -104.92 -241.74 -124.42
N GLU A 623 -105.55 -240.61 -124.74
CA GLU A 623 -106.49 -240.50 -125.87
C GLU A 623 -105.78 -240.52 -127.23
N GLU A 624 -104.65 -239.80 -127.40
CA GLU A 624 -103.86 -239.79 -128.64
C GLU A 624 -103.27 -241.18 -128.98
N GLU A 625 -102.74 -241.92 -127.99
CA GLU A 625 -102.21 -243.28 -128.22
C GLU A 625 -103.32 -244.29 -128.56
N LEU A 626 -104.50 -244.15 -127.93
CA LEU A 626 -105.68 -244.97 -128.26
C LEU A 626 -106.16 -244.74 -129.71
N HIS A 627 -105.99 -243.54 -130.26
CA HIS A 627 -106.38 -243.23 -131.63
C HIS A 627 -105.43 -243.84 -132.68
N LYS A 628 -104.11 -243.85 -132.43
CA LYS A 628 -103.15 -244.57 -133.31
C LYS A 628 -103.42 -246.06 -133.40
N VAL A 629 -103.81 -246.68 -132.28
CA VAL A 629 -104.23 -248.09 -132.20
C VAL A 629 -105.51 -248.37 -133.03
N GLN A 630 -106.26 -247.33 -133.43
CA GLN A 630 -107.40 -247.45 -134.34
C GLN A 630 -107.02 -247.24 -135.82
N GLU A 631 -106.06 -246.37 -136.13
CA GLU A 631 -105.63 -246.10 -137.51
C GLU A 631 -104.83 -247.26 -138.13
N GLU A 632 -103.84 -247.81 -137.42
CA GLU A 632 -103.06 -248.95 -137.92
C GLU A 632 -103.94 -250.20 -138.15
N LYS A 633 -104.99 -250.34 -137.35
CA LYS A 633 -106.03 -251.37 -137.48
C LYS A 633 -106.90 -251.19 -138.73
N ALA A 634 -107.04 -249.96 -139.25
CA ALA A 634 -107.74 -249.70 -140.51
C ALA A 634 -106.86 -250.04 -141.73
N ALA A 635 -105.56 -249.71 -141.69
CA ALA A 635 -104.60 -250.08 -142.73
C ALA A 635 -104.52 -251.61 -142.95
N LEU A 636 -104.52 -252.38 -141.85
CA LEU A 636 -104.56 -253.85 -141.83
C LEU A 636 -105.73 -254.50 -142.59
N LEU A 637 -106.78 -253.74 -142.93
CA LEU A 637 -107.94 -254.24 -143.69
C LEU A 637 -107.90 -253.89 -145.19
N SER A 638 -107.12 -252.87 -145.61
CA SER A 638 -107.08 -252.44 -147.01
C SER A 638 -106.18 -253.33 -147.88
N ASP A 639 -104.98 -253.66 -147.41
CA ASP A 639 -104.04 -254.51 -148.17
C ASP A 639 -104.50 -255.97 -148.25
N LEU A 640 -105.39 -256.38 -147.33
CA LEU A 640 -106.09 -257.67 -147.36
C LEU A 640 -107.11 -257.77 -148.53
N ALA A 641 -107.48 -256.64 -149.14
CA ALA A 641 -108.36 -256.60 -150.32
C ALA A 641 -107.57 -256.60 -151.64
N SER A 642 -106.51 -255.79 -151.75
CA SER A 642 -105.76 -255.59 -153.00
C SER A 642 -105.09 -256.87 -153.52
N VAL A 643 -104.51 -257.69 -152.64
CA VAL A 643 -103.89 -258.98 -153.03
C VAL A 643 -104.93 -259.99 -153.51
N ARG A 644 -106.17 -259.95 -153.00
CA ARG A 644 -107.24 -260.87 -153.39
C ARG A 644 -107.77 -260.64 -154.81
N GLU A 645 -107.64 -259.41 -155.33
CA GLU A 645 -108.11 -259.04 -156.66
C GLU A 645 -107.14 -259.47 -157.79
N LEU A 646 -105.86 -259.69 -157.46
CA LEU A 646 -104.84 -260.15 -158.41
C LEU A 646 -104.93 -261.66 -158.70
N CYS A 647 -105.50 -262.45 -157.78
CA CYS A 647 -105.67 -263.90 -157.87
C CYS A 647 -106.75 -264.39 -158.86
N VAL A 648 -107.16 -263.57 -159.84
CA VAL A 648 -108.27 -263.86 -160.78
C VAL A 648 -107.85 -263.75 -162.25
N LYS A 649 -106.57 -263.49 -162.56
CA LYS A 649 -106.13 -263.15 -163.93
C LYS A 649 -105.09 -264.05 -164.61
N LEU A 650 -104.47 -264.98 -163.89
CA LEU A 650 -103.51 -265.98 -164.39
C LEU A 650 -103.64 -267.23 -163.47
N ASP A 651 -103.60 -268.48 -163.93
CA ASP A 651 -103.34 -269.04 -165.28
C ASP A 651 -102.06 -268.53 -165.98
#